data_AF-A0A813LSJ2-F1
#
_entry.id   AF-A0A813LSJ2-F1
#
_cell.length_a   1.000
_cell.length_b   1.000
_cell.length_c   1.000
_cell.angle_alpha   90.00
_cell.angle_beta   90.00
_cell.angle_gamma   90.00
#
_symmetry.space_group_name_H-M   'P 1'
#
loop_
_entity.id
_entity.type
_entity.pdbx_description
1 polymer ?
#
loop_
_entity_poly.entity_id
_entity_poly.type
_entity_poly.pdbx_seq_one_letter_code
_entity_poly.pdbx_strand_id
1 'polypeptide(L)'
;MVKYCHALCVVYLECFERSDHQTAPIACTPQTFSIKDTLVPATSRCPMVKVVHSLRTGLLHVILLLATASFPCCSWLGLRATKRSVSEMASIPLVVTGLHGSWGKFLGADEPDYSVLSRTRTFEDGIAENLVDHVRECNVAPFGSFKRIAPFKDRDTNLPIWERLANAFALGTNLNNVIATGSQLLSQEECSAIIAEAEAVNDWGKSFSHASKDQEASMPDRVKVDSLPSTLSWLSGVLARRVCPAVESAFPEFSQARAHNLRLYQASVLRYDAETAAGPVGTPVHQDFSFLTLTVPLNDPGEYQGGGTWIEALQCALRPAQGHCLAHSGPVWHSGEVVQGGRRYALALFFHSARHIDHGRKFEERATSLIAAGKLQEAAEELAFSLRAFQEAEQVMRELGGLSGEELDCQGQALWGVLANLQLQLGQAAESAASEKRFLEHIASLLELRRLRNGRSHPSLEGALRNLEVLQRRKKAPAASEDAPRIAWSYWDKGADRLPDFRRLCVETWAVQNPHWEIRLLDKETVFDFLDRKELPRLWSEMYVPWQADAVRLALLARYGGLWMDASTICLQPFDDWIYGVVASDERPEDIAAFYFSSWGCEMYKSKEFVENWVMAARRGHPMIIAWKALFNGYWNSKKRADAMSMFTDPPGVPDHPLFRGVDLEHLRRFGQDLRNYLLMHAAFKKLIDQYPEFRRIWQEEMLLIRADDTAFWHMEEPDIKWDVKAALGKWRGKLVPEWLAYIEGNCPILKFTRDTAVTLDEVPRAQCLTPGTCLGEVFSLALRPPVQGAGSASGARSASR
;
A
#
# COMPACT_ATOMS: atom_id res chain seq x y z
N MET A 1 -15.53 41.18 -41.06
CA MET A 1 -15.06 42.26 -40.17
C MET A 1 -13.56 42.46 -40.38
N VAL A 2 -13.23 42.91 -41.58
CA VAL A 2 -11.97 43.57 -41.94
C VAL A 2 -12.18 45.05 -41.58
N LYS A 3 -11.15 45.72 -41.07
CA LYS A 3 -11.10 47.05 -40.41
C LYS A 3 -11.15 46.99 -38.88
N TYR A 4 -10.01 46.67 -38.27
CA TYR A 4 -9.45 47.39 -37.10
C TYR A 4 -8.01 46.91 -36.73
N CYS A 5 -7.34 46.14 -37.59
CA CYS A 5 -5.87 46.04 -37.62
C CYS A 5 -5.26 47.21 -38.41
N HIS A 6 -4.96 48.33 -37.75
CA HIS A 6 -3.88 49.26 -38.14
C HIS A 6 -3.80 50.42 -37.13
N ALA A 7 -3.11 50.22 -36.02
CA ALA A 7 -2.43 51.30 -35.30
C ALA A 7 -1.43 50.69 -34.31
N LEU A 8 -0.15 51.00 -34.53
CA LEU A 8 0.97 50.92 -33.57
C LEU A 8 1.74 49.59 -33.48
N CYS A 9 2.37 49.21 -34.60
CA CYS A 9 3.78 48.82 -34.60
C CYS A 9 4.60 50.03 -35.06
N VAL A 10 5.35 50.70 -34.16
CA VAL A 10 6.70 51.24 -34.39
C VAL A 10 7.32 51.48 -33.01
N VAL A 11 8.62 51.21 -32.89
CA VAL A 11 9.59 51.77 -31.92
C VAL A 11 10.11 50.79 -30.85
N TYR A 12 11.08 49.97 -31.28
CA TYR A 12 12.39 49.65 -30.68
C TYR A 12 12.72 48.14 -30.56
N LEU A 13 13.28 47.62 -31.65
CA LEU A 13 14.38 46.65 -31.62
C LEU A 13 15.67 47.45 -31.77
N GLU A 14 16.55 47.45 -30.77
CA GLU A 14 18.01 47.59 -30.93
C GLU A 14 18.69 47.33 -29.57
N CYS A 15 19.94 46.84 -29.63
CA CYS A 15 20.81 46.38 -28.54
C CYS A 15 20.60 44.95 -28.02
N PHE A 16 20.72 43.96 -28.90
CA PHE A 16 21.44 42.74 -28.54
C PHE A 16 22.53 42.51 -29.59
N GLU A 17 23.74 42.96 -29.30
CA GLU A 17 24.95 42.41 -29.92
C GLU A 17 26.12 42.47 -28.92
N ARG A 18 26.74 41.29 -28.74
CA ARG A 18 28.13 41.02 -28.29
C ARG A 18 28.43 41.09 -26.78
N SER A 19 28.69 39.93 -26.19
CA SER A 19 30.08 39.53 -25.89
C SER A 19 30.19 38.06 -25.49
N ASP A 20 31.15 37.40 -26.13
CA ASP A 20 31.60 36.02 -26.03
C ASP A 20 32.16 35.57 -24.65
N HIS A 21 32.13 34.24 -24.48
CA HIS A 21 33.09 33.34 -23.81
C HIS A 21 33.81 33.77 -22.52
N GLN A 22 33.65 32.98 -21.44
CA GLN A 22 34.72 32.07 -20.95
C GLN A 22 34.27 31.20 -19.75
N THR A 23 34.71 29.94 -19.80
CA THR A 23 34.63 28.89 -18.78
C THR A 23 35.67 29.06 -17.68
N ALA A 24 35.28 28.92 -16.41
CA ALA A 24 36.14 28.45 -15.30
C ALA A 24 35.29 27.92 -14.11
N PRO A 25 35.73 26.87 -13.39
CA PRO A 25 34.96 26.22 -12.33
C PRO A 25 35.11 26.97 -11.00
N ILE A 26 34.00 27.34 -10.36
CA ILE A 26 34.01 27.95 -9.02
C ILE A 26 33.87 26.84 -7.96
N ALA A 27 34.94 26.62 -7.22
CA ALA A 27 34.93 25.87 -5.98
C ALA A 27 34.12 26.64 -4.92
N CYS A 28 33.07 26.01 -4.37
CA CYS A 28 32.28 26.58 -3.29
C CYS A 28 32.90 26.25 -1.93
N THR A 29 33.35 27.27 -1.20
CA THR A 29 33.46 27.27 0.26
C THR A 29 32.41 28.21 0.83
N PRO A 30 31.71 27.88 1.93
CA PRO A 30 30.66 28.73 2.48
C PRO A 30 31.28 29.84 3.32
N GLN A 31 31.20 31.09 2.86
CA GLN A 31 31.46 32.27 3.70
C GLN A 31 30.13 32.82 4.24
N THR A 32 30.06 32.84 5.57
CA THR A 32 29.08 33.55 6.39
C THR A 32 29.26 35.06 6.21
N PHE A 33 28.20 35.78 5.83
CA PHE A 33 28.16 37.24 5.90
C PHE A 33 27.21 37.71 7.02
N SER A 34 27.80 38.39 8.00
CA SER A 34 27.14 39.18 9.02
C SER A 34 27.41 40.65 8.72
N ILE A 35 26.37 41.50 8.66
CA ILE A 35 26.53 42.95 8.68
C ILE A 35 25.48 43.55 9.64
N LYS A 36 25.99 44.11 10.73
CA LYS A 36 25.33 45.16 11.53
C LYS A 36 25.84 46.53 11.08
N ASP A 37 24.91 47.47 11.06
CA ASP A 37 25.03 48.92 11.24
C ASP A 37 26.00 49.73 10.35
N THR A 38 25.42 50.50 9.42
CA THR A 38 25.88 51.87 9.12
C THR A 38 24.71 52.80 8.81
N LEU A 39 24.52 53.79 9.68
CA LEU A 39 23.68 54.98 9.48
C LEU A 39 24.28 55.93 8.42
N VAL A 40 23.44 56.71 7.72
CA VAL A 40 23.41 58.20 7.71
C VAL A 40 22.31 58.70 6.74
N PRO A 41 21.61 59.84 7.04
CA PRO A 41 20.36 60.27 6.41
C PRO A 41 20.54 61.46 5.45
N ALA A 42 19.51 61.81 4.65
CA ALA A 42 19.01 63.20 4.43
C ALA A 42 18.16 63.39 3.14
N THR A 43 16.90 63.80 3.36
CA THR A 43 16.21 64.98 2.80
C THR A 43 15.96 65.22 1.30
N SER A 44 14.66 65.46 1.03
CA SER A 44 14.07 66.53 0.21
C SER A 44 13.97 66.37 -1.32
N ARG A 45 12.72 66.34 -1.84
CA ARG A 45 12.03 67.52 -2.40
C ARG A 45 10.64 67.12 -2.93
N CYS A 46 9.61 67.77 -2.39
CA CYS A 46 8.33 68.01 -3.05
C CYS A 46 8.51 69.19 -4.04
N PRO A 47 7.66 69.35 -5.05
CA PRO A 47 6.57 70.32 -4.85
C PRO A 47 5.20 69.93 -5.44
N MET A 48 4.18 70.43 -4.75
CA MET A 48 2.78 70.55 -5.16
C MET A 48 2.56 71.54 -6.31
N VAL A 49 1.51 71.30 -7.11
CA VAL A 49 0.55 72.25 -7.72
C VAL A 49 -0.79 71.46 -7.82
N LYS A 50 -1.88 71.60 -7.04
CA LYS A 50 -2.87 72.69 -6.72
C LYS A 50 -3.49 73.31 -7.99
N VAL A 51 -4.79 73.26 -8.29
CA VAL A 51 -5.96 73.95 -7.67
C VAL A 51 -7.25 73.45 -8.39
N VAL A 52 -8.28 72.85 -7.76
CA VAL A 52 -9.55 73.36 -7.14
C VAL A 52 -10.56 74.09 -8.07
N HIS A 53 -11.79 73.53 -8.17
CA HIS A 53 -13.16 74.12 -8.02
C HIS A 53 -14.20 73.23 -8.76
N SER A 54 -15.45 72.98 -8.35
CA SER A 54 -16.25 73.32 -7.15
C SER A 54 -17.65 72.65 -7.21
N LEU A 55 -18.25 72.39 -6.01
CA LEU A 55 -19.67 72.63 -5.59
C LEU A 55 -20.81 71.89 -6.37
N ARG A 56 -21.90 71.35 -5.78
CA ARG A 56 -22.68 71.67 -4.56
C ARG A 56 -23.73 70.56 -4.28
N THR A 57 -23.78 69.98 -3.06
CA THR A 57 -24.86 70.01 -2.01
C THR A 57 -26.19 69.25 -2.20
N GLY A 58 -26.55 68.46 -1.18
CA GLY A 58 -27.94 68.05 -0.84
C GLY A 58 -27.99 67.01 0.29
N LEU A 59 -28.70 67.29 1.37
CA LEU A 59 -28.62 66.71 2.73
C LEU A 59 -29.88 65.87 3.10
N LEU A 60 -29.74 64.99 4.12
CA LEU A 60 -30.69 64.65 5.22
C LEU A 60 -31.75 63.49 5.13
N HIS A 61 -31.52 62.47 5.99
CA HIS A 61 -32.39 61.78 6.98
C HIS A 61 -33.83 61.29 6.66
N VAL A 62 -34.12 60.00 6.99
CA VAL A 62 -35.24 59.55 7.87
C VAL A 62 -34.95 58.15 8.46
N ILE A 63 -35.14 58.02 9.78
CA ILE A 63 -35.27 56.78 10.60
C ILE A 63 -36.77 56.46 10.71
N LEU A 64 -37.20 55.19 10.61
CA LEU A 64 -38.33 54.67 11.41
C LEU A 64 -38.40 53.13 11.47
N LEU A 65 -38.93 52.68 12.61
CA LEU A 65 -38.94 51.37 13.25
C LEU A 65 -40.40 50.84 13.30
N LEU A 66 -40.55 49.52 13.51
CA LEU A 66 -41.70 48.77 14.07
C LEU A 66 -42.88 48.30 13.17
N ALA A 67 -43.08 46.97 13.12
CA ALA A 67 -44.20 46.21 13.71
C ALA A 67 -44.18 44.74 13.19
N THR A 68 -43.68 43.76 13.96
CA THR A 68 -44.45 42.79 14.80
C THR A 68 -45.73 42.20 14.18
N ALA A 69 -45.69 40.91 13.80
CA ALA A 69 -46.76 39.95 14.11
C ALA A 69 -46.23 38.50 14.01
N SER A 70 -46.66 37.70 14.97
CA SER A 70 -46.18 36.38 15.37
C SER A 70 -47.19 35.30 14.99
N PHE A 71 -46.70 34.12 14.53
CA PHE A 71 -47.28 32.75 14.64
C PHE A 71 -48.60 32.42 13.85
N PRO A 72 -48.97 31.12 13.63
CA PRO A 72 -48.17 29.90 13.38
C PRO A 72 -48.79 28.84 12.41
N CYS A 73 -48.01 27.78 12.15
CA CYS A 73 -48.37 26.35 12.01
C CYS A 73 -49.39 25.81 10.99
N CYS A 74 -49.01 24.61 10.50
CA CYS A 74 -49.82 23.46 10.09
C CYS A 74 -50.10 23.18 8.59
N SER A 75 -49.53 22.05 8.17
CA SER A 75 -50.14 20.91 7.46
C SER A 75 -50.42 20.98 5.94
N TRP A 76 -49.60 20.18 5.23
CA TRP A 76 -49.97 18.96 4.48
C TRP A 76 -50.83 19.03 3.20
N LEU A 77 -50.45 18.12 2.28
CA LEU A 77 -51.07 17.71 1.00
C LEU A 77 -50.80 18.67 -0.18
N GLY A 78 -50.12 18.29 -1.27
CA GLY A 78 -49.88 16.96 -1.84
C GLY A 78 -50.47 16.96 -3.25
N LEU A 79 -49.63 17.08 -4.29
CA LEU A 79 -50.08 16.88 -5.67
C LEU A 79 -48.98 16.23 -6.51
N ARG A 80 -49.30 15.03 -6.99
CA ARG A 80 -48.54 14.19 -7.91
C ARG A 80 -48.64 14.73 -9.34
N ALA A 81 -47.51 14.66 -10.03
CA ALA A 81 -47.33 14.87 -11.45
C ALA A 81 -48.09 13.86 -12.33
N THR A 82 -48.38 14.27 -13.57
CA THR A 82 -48.64 13.38 -14.70
C THR A 82 -47.74 13.74 -15.90
N LYS A 83 -47.28 12.67 -16.57
CA LYS A 83 -46.27 12.57 -17.63
C LYS A 83 -46.83 12.80 -19.04
N ARG A 84 -45.92 13.11 -19.97
CA ARG A 84 -45.74 12.63 -21.39
C ARG A 84 -45.56 13.81 -22.37
N SER A 85 -44.34 14.07 -22.84
CA SER A 85 -43.59 13.46 -23.96
C SER A 85 -44.12 13.85 -25.35
N VAL A 86 -43.31 14.56 -26.16
CA VAL A 86 -43.06 14.28 -27.59
C VAL A 86 -41.72 14.95 -27.98
N SER A 87 -40.92 14.17 -28.69
CA SER A 87 -39.67 14.43 -29.41
C SER A 87 -39.81 15.35 -30.63
N GLU A 88 -38.80 16.15 -30.98
CA GLU A 88 -38.24 16.25 -32.35
C GLU A 88 -36.95 17.11 -32.40
N MET A 89 -36.09 16.75 -33.36
CA MET A 89 -34.70 17.15 -33.58
C MET A 89 -34.48 18.64 -33.93
N ALA A 90 -33.32 19.21 -33.55
CA ALA A 90 -32.27 19.67 -34.48
C ALA A 90 -31.25 20.68 -33.85
N SER A 91 -29.97 20.46 -34.19
CA SER A 91 -28.87 21.45 -34.36
C SER A 91 -28.25 22.19 -33.15
N ILE A 92 -26.97 21.85 -32.91
CA ILE A 92 -25.85 22.58 -32.25
C ILE A 92 -25.57 23.91 -33.03
N PRO A 93 -25.05 25.05 -32.46
CA PRO A 93 -24.05 25.17 -31.37
C PRO A 93 -24.28 26.21 -30.24
N LEU A 94 -23.55 25.97 -29.14
CA LEU A 94 -23.03 26.88 -28.10
C LEU A 94 -23.86 28.12 -27.70
N VAL A 95 -24.35 28.12 -26.46
CA VAL A 95 -24.14 29.23 -25.51
C VAL A 95 -24.01 28.67 -24.09
N VAL A 96 -22.86 28.95 -23.48
CA VAL A 96 -22.58 28.82 -22.04
C VAL A 96 -23.49 29.77 -21.28
N THR A 97 -24.57 29.27 -20.66
CA THR A 97 -25.25 29.92 -19.53
C THR A 97 -26.15 28.90 -18.83
N GLY A 98 -25.89 28.60 -17.56
CA GLY A 98 -26.92 28.03 -16.69
C GLY A 98 -26.51 26.83 -15.82
N LEU A 99 -25.59 27.03 -14.88
CA LEU A 99 -25.57 26.23 -13.64
C LEU A 99 -25.97 27.14 -12.47
N HIS A 100 -27.24 27.52 -12.46
CA HIS A 100 -27.97 27.90 -11.26
C HIS A 100 -29.04 26.84 -11.05
N GLY A 101 -28.75 25.83 -10.23
CA GLY A 101 -29.77 24.83 -9.92
C GLY A 101 -29.35 23.51 -9.30
N SER A 102 -28.40 23.45 -8.35
CA SER A 102 -28.40 22.35 -7.35
C SER A 102 -27.49 22.58 -6.12
N TRP A 103 -27.19 23.82 -5.72
CA TRP A 103 -26.32 24.09 -4.55
C TRP A 103 -27.05 24.04 -3.20
N GLY A 104 -28.26 23.50 -3.14
CA GLY A 104 -29.10 23.51 -1.96
C GLY A 104 -29.61 22.12 -1.60
N LYS A 105 -28.70 21.21 -1.21
CA LYS A 105 -28.93 19.99 -0.41
C LYS A 105 -27.66 19.13 -0.39
N PHE A 106 -26.63 19.50 0.36
CA PHE A 106 -25.58 18.56 0.78
C PHE A 106 -24.95 19.03 2.09
N LEU A 107 -25.76 18.98 3.15
CA LEU A 107 -25.29 19.02 4.53
C LEU A 107 -26.09 17.97 5.28
N GLY A 108 -25.50 16.79 5.45
CA GLY A 108 -26.06 15.67 6.22
C GLY A 108 -25.67 14.31 5.64
N ALA A 109 -24.68 13.67 6.25
CA ALA A 109 -24.37 12.23 6.31
C ALA A 109 -24.57 11.36 5.03
N ASP A 110 -23.46 10.96 4.41
CA ASP A 110 -22.99 9.56 4.28
C ASP A 110 -21.73 9.54 3.37
N GLU A 111 -20.90 8.50 3.47
CA GLU A 111 -19.73 8.33 2.58
C GLU A 111 -20.16 8.36 1.10
N PRO A 112 -19.42 9.03 0.20
CA PRO A 112 -19.72 8.99 -1.21
C PRO A 112 -19.57 7.55 -1.75
N ASP A 113 -20.71 6.98 -2.18
CA ASP A 113 -20.76 5.71 -2.89
C ASP A 113 -20.30 5.94 -4.35
N TYR A 114 -19.04 5.59 -4.62
CA TYR A 114 -18.42 5.73 -5.94
C TYR A 114 -18.79 4.62 -6.93
N SER A 115 -19.69 3.69 -6.57
CA SER A 115 -19.95 2.46 -7.33
C SER A 115 -20.73 2.62 -8.65
N VAL A 116 -21.05 3.84 -9.10
CA VAL A 116 -21.96 4.06 -10.25
C VAL A 116 -21.37 4.93 -11.38
N LEU A 117 -20.11 5.36 -11.32
CA LEU A 117 -19.57 6.32 -12.31
C LEU A 117 -18.40 5.78 -13.14
N SER A 118 -18.59 4.64 -13.83
CA SER A 118 -17.62 4.18 -14.83
C SER A 118 -18.24 4.10 -16.24
N ARG A 119 -17.60 4.86 -17.16
CA ARG A 119 -17.86 5.09 -18.61
C ARG A 119 -18.47 6.44 -19.06
N THR A 120 -19.06 7.25 -18.19
CA THR A 120 -19.68 8.55 -18.58
C THR A 120 -19.08 9.80 -17.93
N ARG A 121 -18.07 9.64 -17.07
CA ARG A 121 -17.43 10.75 -16.33
C ARG A 121 -16.65 11.67 -17.28
N THR A 122 -17.02 12.94 -17.34
CA THR A 122 -16.28 13.94 -18.15
C THR A 122 -15.08 14.49 -17.38
N PHE A 123 -14.18 15.18 -18.07
CA PHE A 123 -13.07 15.90 -17.44
C PHE A 123 -13.57 16.87 -16.34
N GLU A 124 -14.65 17.61 -16.62
CA GLU A 124 -15.25 18.54 -15.66
C GLU A 124 -15.78 17.85 -14.40
N ASP A 125 -16.36 16.66 -14.53
CA ASP A 125 -16.84 15.88 -13.39
C ASP A 125 -15.67 15.52 -12.45
N GLY A 126 -14.56 15.01 -13.00
CA GLY A 126 -13.39 14.67 -12.20
C GLY A 126 -12.74 15.89 -11.51
N ILE A 127 -12.70 17.04 -12.19
CA ILE A 127 -12.25 18.31 -11.59
C ILE A 127 -13.17 18.74 -10.45
N ALA A 128 -14.48 18.62 -10.63
CA ALA A 128 -15.46 18.95 -9.59
C ALA A 128 -15.33 18.03 -8.37
N GLU A 129 -15.11 16.73 -8.57
CA GLU A 129 -14.86 15.78 -7.49
C GLU A 129 -13.58 16.10 -6.72
N ASN A 130 -12.48 16.39 -7.41
CA ASN A 130 -11.23 16.82 -6.75
C ASN A 130 -11.42 18.12 -5.96
N LEU A 131 -12.24 19.04 -6.45
CA LEU A 131 -12.60 20.26 -5.71
C LEU A 131 -13.37 19.93 -4.44
N VAL A 132 -14.36 19.04 -4.51
CA VAL A 132 -15.13 18.60 -3.33
C VAL A 132 -14.23 17.93 -2.31
N ASP A 133 -13.37 17.01 -2.73
CA ASP A 133 -12.41 16.34 -1.86
C ASP A 133 -11.44 17.32 -1.21
N HIS A 134 -10.86 18.24 -2.00
CA HIS A 134 -9.94 19.26 -1.49
C HIS A 134 -10.60 20.21 -0.49
N VAL A 135 -11.85 20.63 -0.78
CA VAL A 135 -12.63 21.46 0.15
C VAL A 135 -12.94 20.69 1.42
N ARG A 136 -13.28 19.40 1.33
CA ARG A 136 -13.48 18.55 2.50
C ARG A 136 -12.21 18.50 3.33
N GLU A 137 -11.08 18.10 2.75
CA GLU A 137 -9.78 17.99 3.43
C GLU A 137 -9.32 19.30 4.06
N CYS A 138 -9.46 20.42 3.34
CA CYS A 138 -9.16 21.75 3.87
C CYS A 138 -10.06 22.17 5.05
N ASN A 139 -11.22 21.53 5.21
CA ASN A 139 -12.21 21.83 6.25
C ASN A 139 -12.34 20.76 7.34
N VAL A 140 -11.84 19.53 7.13
CA VAL A 140 -11.68 18.53 8.19
C VAL A 140 -10.85 19.18 9.29
N ALA A 141 -11.33 19.11 10.54
CA ALA A 141 -10.59 19.62 11.69
C ALA A 141 -9.60 18.54 12.11
N PRO A 142 -8.32 18.59 11.69
CA PRO A 142 -7.48 17.41 11.80
C PRO A 142 -6.75 17.38 13.16
N PHE A 143 -6.64 18.53 13.87
CA PHE A 143 -5.74 18.66 15.01
C PHE A 143 -6.33 19.53 16.13
N GLY A 144 -7.20 18.97 16.98
CA GLY A 144 -7.70 19.66 18.18
C GLY A 144 -8.21 21.10 17.92
N SER A 145 -8.15 21.96 18.92
CA SER A 145 -8.63 23.35 18.84
C SER A 145 -7.75 24.30 17.99
N PHE A 146 -7.00 23.77 17.00
CA PHE A 146 -6.26 24.57 16.01
C PHE A 146 -7.26 25.47 15.27
N LYS A 147 -7.47 26.68 15.80
CA LYS A 147 -8.36 27.67 15.23
C LYS A 147 -7.87 27.98 13.84
N ARG A 148 -8.66 27.57 12.85
CA ARG A 148 -8.64 28.05 11.47
C ARG A 148 -8.31 29.54 11.49
N ILE A 149 -7.24 29.97 10.83
CA ILE A 149 -6.90 31.41 10.75
C ILE A 149 -8.07 32.18 10.09
N ALA A 150 -8.82 31.53 9.19
CA ALA A 150 -10.18 31.90 8.79
C ALA A 150 -10.93 30.65 8.22
N PRO A 151 -12.26 30.49 8.44
CA PRO A 151 -13.04 29.49 7.70
C PRO A 151 -13.09 29.86 6.22
N PHE A 152 -12.88 28.88 5.33
CA PHE A 152 -13.13 29.05 3.90
C PHE A 152 -14.63 29.29 3.70
N LYS A 153 -15.03 30.40 3.06
CA LYS A 153 -16.45 30.72 2.81
C LYS A 153 -16.76 30.56 1.32
N ASP A 154 -17.98 30.14 1.00
CA ASP A 154 -18.51 30.02 -0.38
C ASP A 154 -18.46 31.32 -1.22
N ARG A 155 -17.98 32.43 -0.67
CA ARG A 155 -17.85 33.74 -1.35
C ARG A 155 -16.41 34.01 -1.80
N ASP A 156 -15.46 33.22 -1.28
CA ASP A 156 -14.08 33.16 -1.75
C ASP A 156 -13.99 32.35 -3.06
N THR A 157 -15.14 31.90 -3.60
CA THR A 157 -15.34 31.20 -4.87
C THR A 157 -15.26 32.10 -6.10
N ASN A 158 -14.47 33.18 -6.07
CA ASN A 158 -13.79 33.60 -7.30
C ASN A 158 -12.73 32.53 -7.61
N LEU A 159 -13.20 31.29 -7.83
CA LEU A 159 -12.46 30.19 -8.37
C LEU A 159 -12.03 30.70 -9.74
N PRO A 160 -10.74 31.00 -9.98
CA PRO A 160 -10.33 31.45 -11.29
C PRO A 160 -10.73 30.33 -12.23
N ILE A 161 -11.69 30.56 -13.13
CA ILE A 161 -12.12 29.53 -14.08
C ILE A 161 -10.97 29.18 -15.04
N TRP A 162 -9.90 30.01 -15.07
CA TRP A 162 -8.97 30.06 -16.20
C TRP A 162 -7.52 30.53 -15.91
N GLU A 163 -6.99 30.57 -14.68
CA GLU A 163 -5.51 30.41 -14.49
C GLU A 163 -5.09 28.93 -14.66
N ARG A 164 -6.07 28.09 -15.02
CA ARG A 164 -6.32 26.69 -14.61
C ARG A 164 -5.51 25.59 -15.27
N LEU A 165 -4.66 25.91 -16.25
CA LEU A 165 -3.58 25.03 -16.70
C LEU A 165 -2.20 25.68 -16.51
N ALA A 166 -2.14 27.02 -16.34
CA ALA A 166 -0.91 27.81 -16.46
C ALA A 166 0.04 27.69 -15.26
N ASN A 167 -0.46 27.34 -14.07
CA ASN A 167 0.36 27.00 -12.91
C ASN A 167 0.49 25.48 -12.68
N ALA A 168 -0.12 24.64 -13.51
CA ALA A 168 -0.16 23.19 -13.32
C ALA A 168 1.24 22.52 -13.34
N PHE A 169 2.26 23.25 -13.79
CA PHE A 169 3.69 22.89 -13.79
C PHE A 169 4.58 23.84 -12.95
N ALA A 170 4.02 24.91 -12.37
CA ALA A 170 4.81 26.08 -11.97
C ALA A 170 5.58 25.92 -10.64
N LEU A 171 5.51 24.77 -9.99
CA LEU A 171 6.47 24.39 -8.95
C LEU A 171 7.47 23.37 -9.49
N GLY A 172 8.10 23.69 -10.62
CA GLY A 172 9.21 22.91 -11.18
C GLY A 172 10.37 22.74 -10.18
N THR A 173 11.34 21.90 -10.50
CA THR A 173 12.49 21.58 -9.64
C THR A 173 13.51 22.73 -9.47
N ASN A 174 13.10 23.98 -9.68
CA ASN A 174 13.98 25.14 -9.55
C ASN A 174 14.26 25.46 -8.07
N LEU A 175 15.45 26.01 -7.79
CA LEU A 175 15.96 26.28 -6.45
C LEU A 175 15.07 27.22 -5.63
N ASN A 176 14.26 28.05 -6.29
CA ASN A 176 13.30 28.95 -5.64
C ASN A 176 12.21 28.21 -4.85
N ASN A 177 12.04 26.89 -5.06
CA ASN A 177 11.02 26.07 -4.40
C ASN A 177 11.55 25.29 -3.19
N VAL A 178 12.78 25.57 -2.73
CA VAL A 178 13.40 24.95 -1.56
C VAL A 178 14.06 26.03 -0.70
N ILE A 179 13.61 26.18 0.55
CA ILE A 179 14.05 27.25 1.44
C ILE A 179 14.34 26.69 2.84
N ALA A 180 15.51 27.02 3.38
CA ALA A 180 15.82 26.80 4.79
C ALA A 180 15.69 28.12 5.57
N THR A 181 15.10 28.07 6.77
CA THR A 181 14.92 29.30 7.57
C THR A 181 16.25 29.80 8.13
N GLY A 182 16.48 31.10 8.01
CA GLY A 182 17.62 31.78 8.65
C GLY A 182 17.47 31.93 10.17
N SER A 183 16.25 31.82 10.68
CA SER A 183 15.93 31.87 12.12
C SER A 183 15.28 30.58 12.60
N GLN A 184 15.45 30.30 13.89
CA GLN A 184 14.83 29.18 14.58
C GLN A 184 13.31 29.41 14.72
N LEU A 185 12.50 28.41 14.34
CA LEU A 185 11.04 28.47 14.41
C LEU A 185 10.48 27.76 15.66
N LEU A 186 11.12 26.68 16.09
CA LEU A 186 10.83 25.96 17.34
C LEU A 186 12.03 26.06 18.28
N SER A 187 11.81 26.35 19.56
CA SER A 187 12.90 26.37 20.54
C SER A 187 13.42 24.95 20.80
N GLN A 188 14.61 24.84 21.39
CA GLN A 188 15.17 23.54 21.75
C GLN A 188 14.27 22.79 22.75
N GLU A 189 13.67 23.50 23.70
CA GLU A 189 12.74 22.93 24.68
C GLU A 189 11.46 22.41 24.01
N GLU A 190 10.93 23.15 23.03
CA GLU A 190 9.77 22.71 22.24
C GLU A 190 10.10 21.45 21.43
N CYS A 191 11.28 21.39 20.82
CA CYS A 191 11.74 20.21 20.09
C CYS A 191 11.92 18.99 21.02
N SER A 192 12.57 19.18 22.18
CA SER A 192 12.74 18.13 23.18
C SER A 192 11.41 17.64 23.75
N ALA A 193 10.44 18.54 23.95
CA ALA A 193 9.10 18.16 24.41
C ALA A 193 8.37 17.25 23.41
N ILE A 194 8.49 17.54 22.11
CA ILE A 194 7.92 16.69 21.05
C ILE A 194 8.55 15.29 21.08
N ILE A 195 9.89 15.20 21.14
CA ILE A 195 10.60 13.91 21.20
C ILE A 195 10.19 13.14 22.45
N ALA A 196 10.18 13.79 23.61
CA ALA A 196 9.86 13.13 24.89
C ALA A 196 8.45 12.55 24.89
N GLU A 197 7.46 13.27 24.37
CA GLU A 197 6.09 12.76 24.26
C GLU A 197 5.98 11.63 23.24
N ALA A 198 6.62 11.77 22.07
CA ALA A 198 6.63 10.73 21.03
C ALA A 198 7.21 9.40 21.56
N GLU A 199 8.34 9.47 22.28
CA GLU A 199 8.94 8.30 22.92
C GLU A 199 8.09 7.74 24.06
N ALA A 200 7.41 8.60 24.84
CA ALA A 200 6.54 8.16 25.94
C ALA A 200 5.27 7.46 25.46
N VAL A 201 4.66 7.94 24.36
CA VAL A 201 3.48 7.31 23.74
C VAL A 201 3.87 5.97 23.09
N ASN A 202 5.08 5.89 22.53
CA ASN A 202 5.66 4.67 21.95
C ASN A 202 4.78 4.01 20.87
N ASP A 203 4.00 4.81 20.15
CA ASP A 203 3.15 4.39 19.02
C ASP A 203 3.91 4.53 17.69
N TRP A 204 5.12 3.98 17.66
CA TRP A 204 6.00 4.02 16.51
C TRP A 204 5.57 2.97 15.48
N GLY A 205 5.18 3.42 14.30
CA GLY A 205 4.76 2.57 13.19
C GLY A 205 5.59 2.79 11.93
N LYS A 206 5.61 1.77 11.07
CA LYS A 206 6.13 1.84 9.70
C LYS A 206 4.93 1.80 8.75
N SER A 207 4.36 2.96 8.49
CA SER A 207 3.23 3.11 7.56
C SER A 207 3.48 4.29 6.65
N PHE A 208 3.91 3.98 5.42
CA PHE A 208 4.12 4.95 4.35
C PHE A 208 3.24 4.56 3.18
N SER A 209 2.30 5.43 2.81
CA SER A 209 1.29 5.19 1.78
C SER A 209 1.84 4.87 0.38
N HIS A 210 3.14 5.05 0.15
CA HIS A 210 3.79 4.90 -1.15
C HIS A 210 4.96 3.91 -1.15
N ALA A 211 5.28 3.28 0.00
CA ALA A 211 6.39 2.33 0.08
C ALA A 211 5.90 0.89 -0.13
N SER A 212 6.62 0.10 -0.93
CA SER A 212 6.43 -1.36 -0.92
C SER A 212 6.81 -1.92 0.45
N LYS A 213 6.20 -3.03 0.90
CA LYS A 213 6.55 -3.72 2.16
C LYS A 213 8.06 -3.96 2.30
N ASP A 214 8.74 -4.26 1.20
CA ASP A 214 10.20 -4.48 1.15
C ASP A 214 11.02 -3.23 1.54
N GLN A 215 10.49 -2.03 1.26
CA GLN A 215 11.12 -0.75 1.56
C GLN A 215 10.73 -0.22 2.94
N GLU A 216 9.57 -0.59 3.48
CA GLU A 216 9.14 -0.14 4.82
C GLU A 216 10.19 -0.48 5.90
N ALA A 217 10.87 -1.62 5.77
CA ALA A 217 11.92 -2.03 6.70
C ALA A 217 13.08 -1.02 6.81
N SER A 218 13.44 -0.34 5.71
CA SER A 218 14.50 0.67 5.64
C SER A 218 14.00 2.10 5.90
N MET A 219 12.69 2.30 6.10
CA MET A 219 12.10 3.61 6.36
C MET A 219 12.21 4.01 7.84
N PRO A 220 12.23 5.32 8.16
CA PRO A 220 12.17 5.79 9.53
C PRO A 220 10.85 5.40 10.20
N ASP A 221 10.88 5.17 11.50
CA ASP A 221 9.65 5.01 12.28
C ASP A 221 8.90 6.35 12.29
N ARG A 222 7.56 6.28 12.34
CA ARG A 222 6.72 7.47 12.45
C ARG A 222 5.72 7.36 13.59
N VAL A 223 5.43 8.49 14.21
CA VAL A 223 4.24 8.66 15.05
C VAL A 223 3.46 9.88 14.55
N LYS A 224 2.13 9.77 14.46
CA LYS A 224 1.28 10.89 14.06
C LYS A 224 1.21 11.89 15.20
N VAL A 225 1.29 13.19 14.90
CA VAL A 225 1.14 14.22 15.94
C VAL A 225 -0.26 14.18 16.58
N ASP A 226 -1.25 13.58 15.90
CA ASP A 226 -2.59 13.29 16.43
C ASP A 226 -2.60 12.49 17.73
N SER A 227 -1.61 11.61 17.92
CA SER A 227 -1.48 10.80 19.14
C SER A 227 -0.66 11.49 20.24
N LEU A 228 -0.26 12.76 20.05
CA LEU A 228 0.57 13.54 20.96
C LEU A 228 -0.23 14.73 21.57
N PRO A 229 -1.12 14.49 22.55
CA PRO A 229 -2.06 15.51 23.05
C PRO A 229 -1.40 16.73 23.70
N SER A 230 -0.24 16.56 24.34
CA SER A 230 0.49 17.66 24.98
C SER A 230 1.09 18.56 23.91
N THR A 231 1.73 17.99 22.89
CA THR A 231 2.25 18.69 21.71
C THR A 231 1.15 19.45 20.99
N LEU A 232 0.01 18.81 20.73
CA LEU A 232 -1.14 19.42 20.06
C LEU A 232 -1.66 20.68 20.78
N SER A 233 -1.60 20.69 22.11
CA SER A 233 -2.13 21.79 22.93
C SER A 233 -1.46 23.14 22.66
N TRP A 234 -0.19 23.15 22.23
CA TRP A 234 0.59 24.37 22.02
C TRP A 234 1.12 24.53 20.60
N LEU A 235 1.40 23.44 19.87
CA LEU A 235 1.92 23.47 18.50
C LEU A 235 1.02 24.30 17.59
N SER A 236 -0.28 24.30 17.87
CA SER A 236 -1.26 25.08 17.15
C SER A 236 -0.98 26.58 17.13
N GLY A 237 -0.65 27.14 18.29
CA GLY A 237 -0.30 28.54 18.42
C GLY A 237 1.05 28.87 17.78
N VAL A 238 2.00 27.92 17.82
CA VAL A 238 3.32 28.04 17.20
C VAL A 238 3.21 28.12 15.68
N LEU A 239 2.44 27.20 15.08
CA LEU A 239 2.24 27.17 13.65
C LEU A 239 1.61 28.47 13.14
N ALA A 240 0.60 28.99 13.84
CA ALA A 240 -0.08 30.22 13.44
C ALA A 240 0.78 31.49 13.62
N ARG A 241 1.57 31.59 14.70
CA ARG A 241 2.31 32.82 15.04
C ARG A 241 3.74 32.88 14.50
N ARG A 242 4.39 31.73 14.29
CA ARG A 242 5.80 31.64 13.89
C ARG A 242 5.97 30.96 12.54
N VAL A 243 5.41 29.76 12.35
CA VAL A 243 5.72 28.95 11.16
C VAL A 243 5.03 29.47 9.90
N CYS A 244 3.71 29.65 9.90
CA CYS A 244 2.98 30.10 8.71
C CYS A 244 3.43 31.50 8.23
N PRO A 245 3.66 32.50 9.11
CA PRO A 245 4.22 33.78 8.69
C PRO A 245 5.64 33.67 8.10
N ALA A 246 6.49 32.78 8.64
CA ALA A 246 7.81 32.54 8.09
C ALA A 246 7.74 31.91 6.68
N VAL A 247 6.81 30.98 6.45
CA VAL A 247 6.53 30.42 5.12
C VAL A 247 6.05 31.49 4.15
N GLU A 248 5.09 32.33 4.56
CA GLU A 248 4.61 33.44 3.72
C GLU A 248 5.73 34.42 3.34
N SER A 249 6.65 34.70 4.27
CA SER A 249 7.82 35.55 3.99
C SER A 249 8.87 34.86 3.12
N ALA A 250 8.95 33.53 3.16
CA ALA A 250 9.87 32.74 2.36
C ALA A 250 9.42 32.66 0.89
N PHE A 251 8.12 32.70 0.64
CA PHE A 251 7.51 32.57 -0.68
C PHE A 251 6.66 33.82 -1.05
N PRO A 252 7.24 35.04 -1.08
CA PRO A 252 6.48 36.29 -1.20
C PRO A 252 5.75 36.45 -2.55
N GLU A 253 6.25 35.82 -3.61
CA GLU A 253 5.65 35.81 -4.95
C GLU A 253 4.44 34.86 -5.06
N PHE A 254 4.27 33.92 -4.11
CA PHE A 254 3.22 32.91 -4.15
C PHE A 254 2.05 33.27 -3.25
N SER A 255 1.03 33.93 -3.82
CA SER A 255 -0.17 34.33 -3.07
C SER A 255 -0.93 33.14 -2.41
N GLN A 256 -0.76 31.94 -2.95
CA GLN A 256 -1.31 30.68 -2.46
C GLN A 256 -0.61 30.19 -1.18
N ALA A 257 0.64 30.61 -0.92
CA ALA A 257 1.42 30.28 0.27
C ALA A 257 1.19 31.22 1.46
N ARG A 258 0.32 32.23 1.32
CA ARG A 258 -0.04 33.14 2.42
C ARG A 258 -0.61 32.37 3.61
N ALA A 259 -0.26 32.78 4.83
CA ALA A 259 -0.57 32.05 6.05
C ALA A 259 -2.07 31.71 6.21
N HIS A 260 -2.97 32.60 5.78
CA HIS A 260 -4.41 32.36 5.86
C HIS A 260 -4.95 31.35 4.84
N ASN A 261 -4.18 31.02 3.80
CA ASN A 261 -4.52 30.01 2.80
C ASN A 261 -4.00 28.61 3.17
N LEU A 262 -2.98 28.52 4.03
CA LEU A 262 -2.37 27.24 4.41
C LEU A 262 -3.29 26.41 5.30
N ARG A 263 -3.36 25.11 5.02
CA ARG A 263 -4.13 24.11 5.79
C ARG A 263 -3.22 22.92 6.08
N LEU A 264 -2.87 22.74 7.35
CA LEU A 264 -2.14 21.54 7.78
C LEU A 264 -3.08 20.35 7.68
N TYR A 265 -2.76 19.36 6.85
CA TYR A 265 -3.58 18.14 6.73
C TYR A 265 -2.90 16.93 7.36
N GLN A 266 -1.56 16.92 7.44
CA GLN A 266 -0.81 15.84 8.07
C GLN A 266 0.40 16.39 8.83
N ALA A 267 0.65 15.84 10.01
CA ALA A 267 1.84 16.11 10.81
C ALA A 267 2.34 14.82 11.45
N SER A 268 3.64 14.57 11.38
CA SER A 268 4.26 13.35 11.94
C SER A 268 5.65 13.60 12.47
N VAL A 269 5.99 12.93 13.56
CA VAL A 269 7.37 12.84 14.04
C VAL A 269 8.01 11.63 13.39
N LEU A 270 9.16 11.82 12.78
CA LEU A 270 9.98 10.79 12.14
C LEU A 270 11.18 10.49 13.02
N ARG A 271 11.48 9.20 13.22
CA ARG A 271 12.65 8.72 13.93
C ARG A 271 13.48 7.83 13.01
N TYR A 272 14.68 8.29 12.70
CA TYR A 272 15.69 7.51 12.01
C TYR A 272 16.65 6.98 13.08
N ASP A 273 16.61 5.68 13.34
CA ASP A 273 17.45 5.04 14.35
C ASP A 273 18.45 4.09 13.70
N ALA A 274 19.68 4.55 13.52
CA ALA A 274 20.74 3.72 12.95
C ALA A 274 21.36 2.74 13.96
N GLU A 275 21.03 2.86 15.25
CA GLU A 275 21.61 2.01 16.30
C GLU A 275 20.84 0.69 16.46
N THR A 276 19.53 0.73 16.25
CA THR A 276 18.65 -0.44 16.44
C THR A 276 18.15 -1.04 15.12
N ALA A 277 18.28 -0.31 14.01
CA ALA A 277 17.84 -0.79 12.71
C ALA A 277 18.71 -1.93 12.17
N ALA A 278 18.07 -2.90 11.51
CA ALA A 278 18.73 -4.02 10.85
C ALA A 278 19.46 -3.63 9.54
N GLY A 279 19.44 -2.35 9.15
CA GLY A 279 20.03 -1.84 7.91
C GLY A 279 19.95 -0.31 7.80
N PRO A 280 20.39 0.27 6.67
CA PRO A 280 20.37 1.72 6.45
C PRO A 280 18.96 2.30 6.60
N VAL A 281 18.83 3.38 7.37
CA VAL A 281 17.53 4.05 7.58
C VAL A 281 17.49 5.36 6.80
N GLY A 282 16.58 5.44 5.83
CA GLY A 282 16.38 6.59 4.95
C GLY A 282 15.01 6.50 4.27
N THR A 283 14.70 7.42 3.36
CA THR A 283 13.53 7.26 2.48
C THR A 283 13.97 7.20 1.01
N PRO A 284 13.26 6.47 0.14
CA PRO A 284 13.54 6.51 -1.29
C PRO A 284 13.28 7.92 -1.84
N VAL A 285 13.83 8.21 -3.02
CA VAL A 285 13.54 9.48 -3.69
C VAL A 285 12.07 9.49 -4.13
N HIS A 286 11.32 10.50 -3.68
CA HIS A 286 9.87 10.61 -3.87
C HIS A 286 9.44 12.09 -3.97
N GLN A 287 8.14 12.29 -4.18
CA GLN A 287 7.45 13.57 -4.15
C GLN A 287 6.25 13.44 -3.19
N ASP A 288 5.80 14.56 -2.60
CA ASP A 288 4.68 14.57 -1.65
C ASP A 288 3.38 15.08 -2.28
N PHE A 289 2.23 14.54 -1.86
CA PHE A 289 0.90 15.03 -2.27
C PHE A 289 0.49 16.38 -1.63
N SER A 290 1.45 17.08 -1.00
CA SER A 290 1.27 18.37 -0.35
C SER A 290 1.43 19.53 -1.34
N PHE A 291 0.84 20.69 -1.02
CA PHE A 291 1.22 21.94 -1.65
C PHE A 291 2.60 22.39 -1.15
N LEU A 292 2.82 22.32 0.17
CA LEU A 292 4.10 22.59 0.82
C LEU A 292 4.42 21.51 1.86
N THR A 293 5.66 21.03 1.84
CA THR A 293 6.23 20.15 2.85
C THR A 293 7.25 20.92 3.67
N LEU A 294 7.13 20.82 4.99
CA LEU A 294 8.06 21.38 5.96
C LEU A 294 8.69 20.26 6.78
N THR A 295 10.01 20.28 6.90
CA THR A 295 10.78 19.38 7.77
C THR A 295 11.56 20.20 8.79
N VAL A 296 11.32 19.94 10.08
CA VAL A 296 11.99 20.61 11.21
C VAL A 296 12.84 19.58 11.96
N PRO A 297 14.18 19.68 11.97
CA PRO A 297 15.03 18.83 12.80
C PRO A 297 14.73 19.06 14.29
N LEU A 298 14.44 17.98 15.02
CA LEU A 298 14.05 18.04 16.43
C LEU A 298 15.22 17.82 17.39
N ASN A 299 16.34 17.27 16.95
CA ASN A 299 17.56 17.14 17.74
C ASN A 299 18.79 17.69 17.01
N ASP A 300 19.89 17.88 17.74
CA ASP A 300 21.08 18.52 17.19
C ASP A 300 21.70 17.66 16.07
N PRO A 301 22.03 18.23 14.89
CA PRO A 301 22.69 17.48 13.83
C PRO A 301 24.02 16.81 14.21
N GLY A 302 24.66 17.23 15.30
CA GLY A 302 25.83 16.59 15.89
C GLY A 302 25.54 15.29 16.66
N GLU A 303 24.27 14.97 16.95
CA GLU A 303 23.86 13.72 17.61
C GLU A 303 23.78 12.53 16.64
N TYR A 304 23.88 12.76 15.33
CA TYR A 304 23.82 11.70 14.32
C TYR A 304 24.80 11.93 13.16
N GLN A 305 25.16 10.84 12.47
CA GLN A 305 26.01 10.86 11.28
C GLN A 305 25.17 10.61 10.03
N GLY A 306 25.49 11.29 8.93
CA GLY A 306 24.65 11.26 7.73
C GLY A 306 23.35 12.05 7.94
N GLY A 307 22.25 11.59 7.34
CA GLY A 307 20.93 12.20 7.52
C GLY A 307 20.71 13.51 6.77
N GLY A 308 19.57 14.14 7.03
CA GLY A 308 19.09 15.35 6.36
C GLY A 308 17.99 15.06 5.34
N THR A 309 17.67 16.08 4.54
CA THR A 309 16.74 15.96 3.41
C THR A 309 17.51 16.19 2.13
N TRP A 310 17.72 15.14 1.35
CA TRP A 310 18.35 15.19 0.04
C TRP A 310 17.36 15.74 -0.99
N ILE A 311 17.83 16.67 -1.81
CA ILE A 311 17.05 17.36 -2.83
C ILE A 311 17.69 17.11 -4.19
N GLU A 312 16.92 16.60 -5.15
CA GLU A 312 17.47 16.23 -6.47
C GLU A 312 18.06 17.42 -7.20
N ALA A 313 17.39 18.56 -7.23
CA ALA A 313 17.89 19.74 -7.91
C ALA A 313 19.24 20.24 -7.35
N LEU A 314 19.49 20.01 -6.07
CA LEU A 314 20.72 20.38 -5.37
C LEU A 314 21.79 19.27 -5.40
N GLN A 315 21.38 18.02 -5.67
CA GLN A 315 22.21 16.83 -5.58
C GLN A 315 22.91 16.69 -4.21
N CYS A 316 22.30 17.21 -3.14
CA CYS A 316 22.87 17.17 -1.79
C CYS A 316 21.78 17.14 -0.71
N ALA A 317 22.19 16.69 0.49
CA ALA A 317 21.36 16.68 1.68
C ALA A 317 21.48 17.99 2.46
N LEU A 318 20.35 18.64 2.70
CA LEU A 318 20.24 19.81 3.56
C LEU A 318 20.01 19.38 5.01
N ARG A 319 20.78 19.98 5.92
CA ARG A 319 20.75 19.72 7.37
C ARG A 319 20.63 21.03 8.16
N PRO A 320 19.44 21.61 8.25
CA PRO A 320 19.22 22.77 9.11
C PRO A 320 19.57 22.46 10.57
N ALA A 321 19.88 23.49 11.35
CA ALA A 321 20.05 23.35 12.80
C ALA A 321 18.74 22.95 13.50
N GLN A 322 18.83 22.44 14.72
CA GLN A 322 17.67 22.07 15.53
C GLN A 322 16.65 23.22 15.62
N GLY A 323 15.38 22.92 15.35
CA GLY A 323 14.29 23.90 15.39
C GLY A 323 14.23 24.88 14.23
N HIS A 324 15.19 24.85 13.29
CA HIS A 324 15.05 25.49 11.99
C HIS A 324 14.17 24.64 11.07
N CYS A 325 13.70 25.22 9.97
CA CYS A 325 12.80 24.53 9.06
C CYS A 325 13.37 24.52 7.65
N LEU A 326 13.28 23.37 6.99
CA LEU A 326 13.38 23.24 5.54
C LEU A 326 11.96 23.18 4.98
N ALA A 327 11.60 24.13 4.12
CA ALA A 327 10.34 24.15 3.41
C ALA A 327 10.59 23.90 1.92
N HIS A 328 9.79 23.05 1.30
CA HIS A 328 9.81 22.88 -0.14
C HIS A 328 8.41 22.59 -0.70
N SER A 329 8.24 22.82 -2.00
CA SER A 329 7.07 22.37 -2.73
C SER A 329 6.96 20.83 -2.71
N GLY A 330 5.74 20.28 -2.60
CA GLY A 330 5.52 18.83 -2.63
C GLY A 330 6.01 18.15 -3.91
N PRO A 331 5.88 18.79 -5.09
CA PRO A 331 6.55 18.37 -6.33
C PRO A 331 8.08 18.31 -6.36
N VAL A 332 8.80 18.77 -5.33
CA VAL A 332 10.27 18.62 -5.32
C VAL A 332 10.64 17.15 -5.09
N TRP A 333 11.46 16.60 -5.98
CA TRP A 333 12.07 15.27 -5.78
C TRP A 333 13.06 15.31 -4.63
N HIS A 334 12.80 14.50 -3.61
CA HIS A 334 13.58 14.50 -2.38
C HIS A 334 13.59 13.13 -1.69
N SER A 335 14.52 12.97 -0.75
CA SER A 335 14.59 11.79 0.13
C SER A 335 15.10 12.17 1.52
N GLY A 336 14.79 11.33 2.50
CA GLY A 336 15.48 11.31 3.78
C GLY A 336 16.81 10.62 3.59
N GLU A 337 17.90 11.40 3.58
CA GLU A 337 19.25 10.87 3.44
C GLU A 337 19.54 9.86 4.55
N VAL A 338 20.30 8.82 4.21
CA VAL A 338 20.58 7.71 5.13
C VAL A 338 21.27 8.22 6.39
N VAL A 339 20.74 7.84 7.56
CA VAL A 339 21.42 8.02 8.84
C VAL A 339 22.36 6.85 9.06
N GLN A 340 23.64 7.15 9.23
CA GLN A 340 24.74 6.17 9.31
C GLN A 340 25.13 5.86 10.76
N GLY A 341 24.73 6.70 11.72
CA GLY A 341 25.00 6.49 13.15
C GLY A 341 24.19 7.46 14.01
N GLY A 342 23.87 7.04 15.23
CA GLY A 342 23.02 7.81 16.15
C GLY A 342 21.55 7.81 15.76
N ARG A 343 20.78 8.72 16.38
CA ARG A 343 19.34 8.87 16.16
C ARG A 343 19.00 10.27 15.67
N ARG A 344 18.23 10.36 14.59
CA ARG A 344 17.71 11.64 14.07
C ARG A 344 16.20 11.69 14.25
N TYR A 345 15.72 12.79 14.82
CA TYR A 345 14.30 13.11 14.92
C TYR A 345 13.96 14.30 14.02
N ALA A 346 12.84 14.22 13.32
CA ALA A 346 12.33 15.32 12.52
C ALA A 346 10.81 15.43 12.61
N LEU A 347 10.28 16.65 12.67
CA LEU A 347 8.86 16.92 12.51
C LEU A 347 8.58 17.22 11.04
N ALA A 348 7.78 16.37 10.40
CA ALA A 348 7.29 16.55 9.04
C ALA A 348 5.88 17.11 9.07
N LEU A 349 5.66 18.22 8.36
CA LEU A 349 4.39 18.93 8.26
C LEU A 349 4.00 19.08 6.79
N PHE A 350 2.77 18.71 6.45
CA PHE A 350 2.26 18.75 5.08
C PHE A 350 1.06 19.68 5.01
N PHE A 351 1.16 20.68 4.13
CA PHE A 351 0.15 21.72 3.95
C PHE A 351 -0.52 21.62 2.59
N HIS A 352 -1.84 21.78 2.55
CA HIS A 352 -2.59 22.19 1.37
C HIS A 352 -2.73 23.73 1.35
N SER A 353 -3.04 24.27 0.17
CA SER A 353 -3.50 25.65 0.04
C SER A 353 -4.99 25.68 -0.30
N ALA A 354 -5.77 26.48 0.40
CA ALA A 354 -7.18 26.71 0.10
C ALA A 354 -7.41 27.38 -1.28
N ARG A 355 -6.35 27.83 -1.95
CA ARG A 355 -6.40 28.50 -3.27
C ARG A 355 -5.69 27.73 -4.38
N HIS A 356 -5.21 26.51 -4.11
CA HIS A 356 -4.53 25.68 -5.09
C HIS A 356 -4.89 24.22 -4.94
N ILE A 357 -5.23 23.58 -6.05
CA ILE A 357 -5.54 22.15 -6.14
C ILE A 357 -4.66 21.57 -7.24
N ASP A 358 -3.84 20.58 -6.89
CA ASP A 358 -3.14 19.76 -7.87
C ASP A 358 -4.06 18.63 -8.31
N HIS A 359 -4.80 18.85 -9.39
CA HIS A 359 -5.79 17.89 -9.87
C HIS A 359 -5.17 16.57 -10.31
N GLY A 360 -3.99 16.61 -10.96
CA GLY A 360 -3.29 15.42 -11.39
C GLY A 360 -2.94 14.52 -10.21
N ARG A 361 -2.32 15.12 -9.19
CA ARG A 361 -1.97 14.40 -7.97
C ARG A 361 -3.16 13.93 -7.15
N LYS A 362 -4.28 14.67 -7.18
CA LYS A 362 -5.51 14.23 -6.51
C LYS A 362 -6.06 12.93 -7.10
N PHE A 363 -5.98 12.77 -8.41
CA PHE A 363 -6.35 11.50 -9.04
C PHE A 363 -5.39 10.36 -8.63
N GLU A 364 -4.08 10.63 -8.59
CA GLU A 364 -3.07 9.66 -8.17
C GLU A 364 -3.21 9.24 -6.70
N GLU A 365 -3.49 10.20 -5.81
CA GLU A 365 -3.75 9.96 -4.39
C GLU A 365 -4.99 9.10 -4.19
N ARG A 366 -6.08 9.38 -4.94
CA ARG A 366 -7.30 8.58 -4.92
C ARG A 366 -7.05 7.16 -5.42
N ALA A 367 -6.36 7.00 -6.54
CA ALA A 367 -5.98 5.70 -7.07
C ALA A 367 -5.12 4.90 -6.07
N THR A 368 -4.13 5.54 -5.45
CA THR A 368 -3.27 4.91 -4.43
C THR A 368 -4.08 4.42 -3.25
N SER A 369 -5.04 5.23 -2.78
CA SER A 369 -5.94 4.87 -1.68
C SER A 369 -6.83 3.67 -2.02
N LEU A 370 -7.33 3.60 -3.26
CA LEU A 370 -8.12 2.47 -3.76
C LEU A 370 -7.29 1.18 -3.85
N ILE A 371 -6.04 1.27 -4.32
CA ILE A 371 -5.10 0.13 -4.33
C ILE A 371 -4.87 -0.38 -2.91
N ALA A 372 -4.60 0.51 -1.96
CA ALA A 372 -4.39 0.14 -0.56
C ALA A 372 -5.62 -0.52 0.07
N ALA A 373 -6.83 -0.15 -0.37
CA ALA A 373 -8.10 -0.75 0.04
C ALA A 373 -8.44 -2.07 -0.71
N GLY A 374 -7.59 -2.54 -1.63
CA GLY A 374 -7.84 -3.73 -2.45
C GLY A 374 -8.90 -3.55 -3.54
N LYS A 375 -9.32 -2.31 -3.81
CA LYS A 375 -10.32 -1.92 -4.83
C LYS A 375 -9.65 -1.72 -6.19
N LEU A 376 -9.14 -2.82 -6.76
CA LEU A 376 -8.24 -2.79 -7.92
C LEU A 376 -8.94 -2.29 -9.20
N GLN A 377 -10.21 -2.66 -9.40
CA GLN A 377 -10.98 -2.23 -10.57
C GLN A 377 -11.23 -0.72 -10.53
N GLU A 378 -11.68 -0.18 -9.40
CA GLU A 378 -11.90 1.25 -9.23
C GLU A 378 -10.58 2.03 -9.34
N ALA A 379 -9.48 1.50 -8.81
CA ALA A 379 -8.15 2.10 -8.98
C ALA A 379 -7.72 2.17 -10.46
N ALA A 380 -7.95 1.10 -11.23
CA ALA A 380 -7.64 1.07 -12.66
C ALA A 380 -8.50 2.09 -13.44
N GLU A 381 -9.77 2.22 -13.11
CA GLU A 381 -10.67 3.20 -13.70
C GLU A 381 -10.25 4.64 -13.39
N GLU A 382 -9.85 4.90 -12.14
CA GLU A 382 -9.36 6.20 -11.71
C GLU A 382 -8.06 6.60 -12.40
N LEU A 383 -7.09 5.68 -12.52
CA LEU A 383 -5.85 5.91 -13.26
C LEU A 383 -6.10 6.11 -14.75
N ALA A 384 -6.98 5.32 -15.36
CA ALA A 384 -7.34 5.48 -16.76
C ALA A 384 -8.03 6.83 -17.00
N PHE A 385 -8.86 7.30 -16.07
CA PHE A 385 -9.45 8.64 -16.12
C PHE A 385 -8.38 9.72 -15.97
N SER A 386 -7.50 9.62 -14.97
CA SER A 386 -6.39 10.55 -14.73
C SER A 386 -5.54 10.74 -15.99
N LEU A 387 -5.14 9.64 -16.62
CA LEU A 387 -4.34 9.64 -17.84
C LEU A 387 -5.04 10.31 -19.03
N ARG A 388 -6.34 10.12 -19.20
CA ARG A 388 -7.12 10.85 -20.21
C ARG A 388 -7.22 12.33 -19.89
N ALA A 389 -7.50 12.66 -18.62
CA ALA A 389 -7.57 14.04 -18.15
C ALA A 389 -6.25 14.79 -18.36
N PHE A 390 -5.11 14.14 -18.14
CA PHE A 390 -3.79 14.69 -18.45
C PHE A 390 -3.60 14.97 -19.95
N GLN A 391 -4.03 14.06 -20.83
CA GLN A 391 -3.93 14.24 -22.28
C GLN A 391 -4.82 15.38 -22.80
N GLU A 392 -6.04 15.48 -22.29
CA GLU A 392 -6.97 16.57 -22.63
C GLU A 392 -6.42 17.93 -22.14
N ALA A 393 -5.88 17.97 -20.91
CA ALA A 393 -5.22 19.15 -20.36
C ALA A 393 -3.99 19.59 -21.18
N GLU A 394 -3.15 18.64 -21.61
CA GLU A 394 -2.00 18.91 -22.47
C GLU A 394 -2.43 19.49 -23.82
N GLN A 395 -3.46 18.91 -24.44
CA GLN A 395 -3.97 19.40 -25.72
C GLN A 395 -4.42 20.87 -25.61
N VAL A 396 -5.19 21.20 -24.57
CA VAL A 396 -5.64 22.57 -24.33
C VAL A 396 -4.45 23.51 -24.09
N MET A 397 -3.40 23.08 -23.38
CA MET A 397 -2.19 23.90 -23.17
C MET A 397 -1.42 24.18 -24.45
N ARG A 398 -1.25 23.16 -25.31
CA ARG A 398 -0.62 23.30 -26.62
C ARG A 398 -1.38 24.28 -27.50
N GLU A 399 -2.72 24.23 -27.47
CA GLU A 399 -3.59 25.16 -28.21
C GLU A 399 -3.49 26.61 -27.69
N LEU A 400 -3.21 26.80 -26.39
CA LEU A 400 -3.07 28.10 -25.74
C LEU A 400 -1.64 28.68 -25.80
N GLY A 401 -0.67 27.98 -26.40
CA GLY A 401 0.70 28.47 -26.62
C GLY A 401 1.57 28.55 -25.36
N GLY A 402 1.20 27.87 -24.28
CA GLY A 402 1.92 27.86 -23.00
C GLY A 402 2.64 26.54 -22.76
N LEU A 403 3.98 26.60 -22.64
CA LEU A 403 4.96 25.57 -22.26
C LEU A 403 5.70 24.86 -23.41
N SER A 404 7.03 24.81 -23.28
CA SER A 404 7.93 23.93 -24.03
C SER A 404 7.76 22.50 -23.53
N GLY A 405 7.51 21.56 -24.45
CA GLY A 405 7.03 20.19 -24.18
C GLY A 405 7.94 19.22 -23.42
N GLU A 406 8.97 19.67 -22.68
CA GLU A 406 9.90 18.79 -21.96
C GLU A 406 9.48 18.51 -20.50
N GLU A 407 8.71 19.38 -19.83
CA GLU A 407 8.32 19.19 -18.41
C GLU A 407 6.95 18.51 -18.22
N LEU A 408 6.06 18.57 -19.22
CA LEU A 408 4.74 17.89 -19.23
C LEU A 408 4.84 16.36 -19.28
N ASP A 409 5.97 15.85 -19.77
CA ASP A 409 6.11 14.46 -20.20
C ASP A 409 6.27 13.48 -19.02
N CYS A 410 6.71 13.91 -17.83
CA CYS A 410 7.28 12.94 -16.88
C CYS A 410 6.36 12.38 -15.77
N GLN A 411 5.28 13.07 -15.37
CA GLN A 411 4.47 12.65 -14.20
C GLN A 411 3.31 11.71 -14.56
N GLY A 412 2.43 12.12 -15.49
CA GLY A 412 1.33 11.26 -15.94
C GLY A 412 1.83 9.96 -16.58
N GLN A 413 3.03 9.96 -17.16
CA GLN A 413 3.55 8.81 -17.88
C GLN A 413 4.02 7.64 -17.00
N ALA A 414 4.39 7.89 -15.74
CA ALA A 414 4.70 6.82 -14.78
C ALA A 414 3.46 5.99 -14.39
N LEU A 415 2.27 6.59 -14.48
CA LEU A 415 0.99 5.94 -14.17
C LEU A 415 0.63 4.84 -15.18
N TRP A 416 1.14 4.90 -16.42
CA TRP A 416 0.91 3.85 -17.41
C TRP A 416 1.43 2.48 -16.94
N GLY A 417 2.56 2.45 -16.22
CA GLY A 417 3.11 1.21 -15.67
C GLY A 417 2.25 0.64 -14.55
N VAL A 418 1.69 1.50 -13.70
CA VAL A 418 0.77 1.09 -12.62
C VAL A 418 -0.54 0.59 -13.22
N LEU A 419 -1.11 1.32 -14.18
CA LEU A 419 -2.34 0.93 -14.87
C LEU A 419 -2.16 -0.40 -15.62
N ALA A 420 -1.06 -0.59 -16.36
CA ALA A 420 -0.77 -1.83 -17.06
C ALA A 420 -0.70 -3.04 -16.09
N ASN A 421 -0.11 -2.84 -14.91
CA ASN A 421 -0.03 -3.87 -13.87
C ASN A 421 -1.41 -4.22 -13.29
N LEU A 422 -2.24 -3.21 -12.98
CA LEU A 422 -3.59 -3.42 -12.45
C LEU A 422 -4.50 -4.10 -13.49
N GLN A 423 -4.46 -3.65 -14.74
CA GLN A 423 -5.22 -4.27 -15.82
C GLN A 423 -4.84 -5.74 -16.00
N LEU A 424 -3.54 -6.06 -15.91
CA LEU A 424 -3.10 -7.45 -15.97
C LEU A 424 -3.60 -8.28 -14.78
N GLN A 425 -3.61 -7.72 -13.56
CA GLN A 425 -4.20 -8.37 -12.38
C GLN A 425 -5.70 -8.64 -12.54
N LEU A 426 -6.41 -7.74 -13.23
CA LEU A 426 -7.84 -7.83 -13.50
C LEU A 426 -8.19 -8.74 -14.68
N GLY A 427 -7.20 -9.41 -15.30
CA GLY A 427 -7.40 -10.25 -16.48
C GLY A 427 -7.63 -9.47 -17.79
N GLN A 428 -7.42 -8.16 -17.79
CA GLN A 428 -7.62 -7.25 -18.93
C GLN A 428 -6.34 -7.18 -19.79
N ALA A 429 -5.98 -8.30 -20.41
CA ALA A 429 -4.69 -8.45 -21.10
C ALA A 429 -4.51 -7.50 -22.29
N ALA A 430 -5.57 -7.20 -23.04
CA ALA A 430 -5.52 -6.32 -24.20
C ALA A 430 -5.31 -4.86 -23.78
N GLU A 431 -6.04 -4.41 -22.76
CA GLU A 431 -5.91 -3.09 -22.16
C GLU A 431 -4.52 -2.92 -21.52
N SER A 432 -4.05 -3.94 -20.79
CA SER A 432 -2.70 -3.97 -20.22
C SER A 432 -1.62 -3.80 -21.29
N ALA A 433 -1.73 -4.50 -22.42
CA ALA A 433 -0.78 -4.37 -23.53
C ALA A 433 -0.78 -2.96 -24.15
N ALA A 434 -1.95 -2.31 -24.26
CA ALA A 434 -2.05 -0.94 -24.74
C ALA A 434 -1.39 0.06 -23.77
N SER A 435 -1.65 -0.09 -22.47
CA SER A 435 -1.04 0.74 -21.42
C SER A 435 0.48 0.53 -21.32
N GLU A 436 0.94 -0.72 -21.43
CA GLU A 436 2.37 -1.05 -21.44
C GLU A 436 3.10 -0.39 -22.60
N LYS A 437 2.51 -0.35 -23.81
CA LYS A 437 3.13 0.33 -24.95
C LYS A 437 3.44 1.79 -24.62
N ARG A 438 2.48 2.51 -24.00
CA ARG A 438 2.67 3.89 -23.54
C ARG A 438 3.72 3.99 -22.45
N PHE A 439 3.75 3.02 -21.55
CA PHE A 439 4.75 2.96 -20.49
C PHE A 439 6.18 2.75 -21.03
N LEU A 440 6.36 1.90 -22.05
CA LEU A 440 7.65 1.68 -22.70
C LEU A 440 8.13 2.92 -23.46
N GLU A 441 7.21 3.66 -24.11
CA GLU A 441 7.49 4.96 -24.73
C GLU A 441 8.08 5.93 -23.68
N HIS A 442 7.48 6.00 -22.48
CA HIS A 442 7.98 6.82 -21.38
C HIS A 442 9.37 6.40 -20.87
N ILE A 443 9.60 5.10 -20.66
CA ILE A 443 10.91 4.60 -20.24
C ILE A 443 11.98 4.97 -21.25
N ALA A 444 11.67 4.90 -22.56
CA ALA A 444 12.59 5.33 -23.60
C ALA A 444 12.93 6.84 -23.49
N SER A 445 11.94 7.69 -23.24
CA SER A 445 12.17 9.13 -22.98
C SER A 445 13.07 9.36 -21.75
N LEU A 446 12.85 8.65 -20.64
CA LEU A 446 13.68 8.76 -19.44
C LEU A 446 15.13 8.31 -19.66
N LEU A 447 15.33 7.27 -20.48
CA LEU A 447 16.66 6.79 -20.85
C LEU A 447 17.41 7.80 -21.74
N GLU A 448 16.69 8.47 -22.65
CA GLU A 448 17.29 9.54 -23.47
C GLU A 448 17.63 10.77 -22.60
N LEU A 449 16.76 11.15 -21.66
CA LEU A 449 17.08 12.20 -20.67
C LEU A 449 18.32 11.86 -19.86
N ARG A 450 18.48 10.61 -19.43
CA ARG A 450 19.70 10.14 -18.75
C ARG A 450 20.93 10.31 -19.64
N ARG A 451 20.80 10.04 -20.94
CA ARG A 451 21.88 10.21 -21.92
C ARG A 451 22.29 11.68 -22.05
N LEU A 452 21.30 12.58 -22.17
CA LEU A 452 21.50 14.04 -22.22
C LEU A 452 22.11 14.60 -20.92
N ARG A 453 21.78 14.00 -19.77
CA ARG A 453 22.33 14.35 -18.45
C ARG A 453 23.68 13.68 -18.13
N ASN A 454 24.49 13.35 -19.15
CA ASN A 454 25.81 12.72 -18.99
C ASN A 454 25.80 11.45 -18.12
N GLY A 455 24.74 10.63 -18.24
CA GLY A 455 24.61 9.36 -17.53
C GLY A 455 23.94 9.44 -16.16
N ARG A 456 23.64 10.65 -15.65
CA ARG A 456 22.85 10.81 -14.40
C ARG A 456 21.40 10.39 -14.63
N SER A 457 20.94 9.40 -13.88
CA SER A 457 19.57 8.89 -13.97
C SER A 457 18.54 9.92 -13.47
N HIS A 458 17.40 10.01 -14.14
CA HIS A 458 16.23 10.72 -13.63
C HIS A 458 15.61 9.91 -12.45
N PRO A 459 15.14 10.55 -11.34
CA PRO A 459 14.59 9.83 -10.19
C PRO A 459 13.46 8.86 -10.51
N SER A 460 12.61 9.18 -11.50
CA SER A 460 11.50 8.30 -11.89
C SER A 460 11.94 7.05 -12.67
N LEU A 461 13.16 7.02 -13.21
CA LEU A 461 13.62 5.91 -14.05
C LEU A 461 13.73 4.60 -13.27
N GLU A 462 14.22 4.65 -12.03
CA GLU A 462 14.35 3.47 -11.19
C GLU A 462 12.98 2.88 -10.84
N GLY A 463 12.02 3.72 -10.46
CA GLY A 463 10.64 3.32 -10.21
C GLY A 463 9.96 2.74 -11.46
N ALA A 464 10.19 3.34 -12.63
CA ALA A 464 9.64 2.84 -13.89
C ALA A 464 10.23 1.48 -14.28
N LEU A 465 11.55 1.30 -14.17
CA LEU A 465 12.19 0.01 -14.46
C LEU A 465 11.68 -1.09 -13.51
N ARG A 466 11.52 -0.78 -12.22
CA ARG A 466 10.95 -1.73 -11.25
C ARG A 466 9.51 -2.13 -11.60
N ASN A 467 8.66 -1.16 -11.97
CA ASN A 467 7.30 -1.44 -12.42
C ASN A 467 7.27 -2.31 -13.69
N LEU A 468 8.22 -2.10 -14.61
CA LEU A 468 8.36 -2.92 -15.81
C LEU A 468 8.76 -4.36 -15.45
N GLU A 469 9.71 -4.55 -14.53
CA GLU A 469 10.07 -5.88 -14.04
C GLU A 469 8.87 -6.61 -13.43
N VAL A 470 8.08 -5.93 -12.59
CA VAL A 470 6.86 -6.51 -12.00
C VAL A 470 5.88 -6.93 -13.08
N LEU A 471 5.67 -6.07 -14.09
CA LEU A 471 4.76 -6.36 -15.20
C LEU A 471 5.23 -7.57 -16.02
N GLN A 472 6.52 -7.62 -16.38
CA GLN A 472 7.12 -8.74 -17.11
C GLN A 472 7.03 -10.05 -16.35
N ARG A 473 7.21 -10.01 -15.02
CA ARG A 473 7.06 -11.18 -14.15
C ARG A 473 5.63 -11.70 -14.16
N ARG A 474 4.64 -10.82 -14.00
CA ARG A 474 3.20 -11.17 -14.05
C ARG A 474 2.78 -11.76 -15.40
N LYS A 475 3.34 -11.26 -16.51
CA LYS A 475 3.08 -11.81 -17.85
C LYS A 475 3.64 -13.20 -18.06
N LYS A 476 4.73 -13.54 -17.38
CA LYS A 476 5.33 -14.88 -17.41
C LYS A 476 4.62 -15.85 -16.47
N ALA A 477 3.83 -15.36 -15.51
CA ALA A 477 2.99 -16.22 -14.69
C ALA A 477 1.92 -16.87 -15.59
N PRO A 478 1.70 -18.19 -15.50
CA PRO A 478 0.63 -18.85 -16.24
C PRO A 478 -0.70 -18.17 -15.92
N ALA A 479 -1.49 -17.83 -16.96
CA ALA A 479 -2.78 -17.19 -16.80
C ALA A 479 -3.63 -17.98 -15.79
N ALA A 480 -4.14 -17.31 -14.76
CA ALA A 480 -4.95 -17.96 -13.75
C ALA A 480 -6.23 -18.49 -14.41
N SER A 481 -6.35 -19.81 -14.56
CA SER A 481 -7.64 -20.42 -14.88
C SER A 481 -8.63 -20.09 -13.76
N GLU A 482 -9.88 -19.76 -14.11
CA GLU A 482 -10.91 -19.34 -13.14
C GLU A 482 -11.17 -20.42 -12.06
N ASP A 483 -10.92 -21.68 -12.40
CA ASP A 483 -11.02 -22.83 -11.50
C ASP A 483 -9.69 -23.25 -10.85
N ALA A 484 -8.57 -22.60 -11.15
CA ALA A 484 -7.26 -22.84 -10.50
C ALA A 484 -6.58 -21.53 -10.08
N PRO A 485 -7.16 -20.79 -9.10
CA PRO A 485 -6.64 -19.50 -8.68
C PRO A 485 -5.36 -19.62 -7.84
N ARG A 486 -4.41 -18.70 -8.04
CA ARG A 486 -3.15 -18.62 -7.27
C ARG A 486 -3.38 -17.95 -5.92
N ILE A 487 -4.19 -18.58 -5.08
CA ILE A 487 -4.49 -18.15 -3.72
C ILE A 487 -4.02 -19.22 -2.73
N ALA A 488 -3.22 -18.81 -1.75
CA ALA A 488 -2.77 -19.63 -0.64
C ALA A 488 -3.53 -19.24 0.64
N TRP A 489 -4.31 -20.17 1.16
CA TRP A 489 -5.13 -20.02 2.35
C TRP A 489 -4.43 -20.53 3.60
N SER A 490 -4.63 -19.83 4.72
CA SER A 490 -4.23 -20.28 6.05
C SER A 490 -5.21 -19.77 7.10
N TYR A 491 -5.17 -20.34 8.30
CA TYR A 491 -6.05 -19.94 9.41
C TYR A 491 -5.28 -19.84 10.73
N TRP A 492 -5.48 -18.73 11.44
CA TRP A 492 -4.99 -18.50 12.79
C TRP A 492 -6.09 -17.81 13.62
N ASP A 493 -6.68 -18.52 14.58
CA ASP A 493 -7.87 -18.08 15.31
C ASP A 493 -7.69 -16.75 16.05
N LYS A 494 -6.45 -16.38 16.38
CA LYS A 494 -6.11 -15.14 17.08
C LYS A 494 -5.85 -13.92 16.18
N GLY A 495 -5.80 -14.10 14.86
CA GLY A 495 -5.49 -13.04 13.89
C GLY A 495 -4.00 -12.87 13.62
N ALA A 496 -3.67 -12.29 12.46
CA ALA A 496 -2.29 -12.09 12.00
C ALA A 496 -1.43 -11.26 12.98
N ASP A 497 -2.03 -10.29 13.67
CA ASP A 497 -1.35 -9.43 14.65
C ASP A 497 -0.77 -10.23 15.82
N ARG A 498 -1.43 -11.32 16.20
CA ARG A 498 -1.04 -12.24 17.28
C ARG A 498 -0.38 -13.52 16.77
N LEU A 499 0.11 -13.51 15.52
CA LEU A 499 0.91 -14.60 14.99
C LEU A 499 2.33 -14.52 15.59
N PRO A 500 2.83 -15.60 16.23
CA PRO A 500 4.19 -15.65 16.78
C PRO A 500 5.28 -15.41 15.73
N ASP A 501 6.44 -14.90 16.16
CA ASP A 501 7.54 -14.49 15.28
C ASP A 501 8.01 -15.60 14.34
N PHE A 502 8.15 -16.83 14.84
CA PHE A 502 8.55 -17.98 14.03
C PHE A 502 7.56 -18.26 12.90
N ARG A 503 6.25 -18.25 13.20
CA ARG A 503 5.20 -18.46 12.18
C ARG A 503 5.05 -17.27 11.25
N ARG A 504 5.29 -16.05 11.73
CA ARG A 504 5.35 -14.86 10.89
C ARG A 504 6.48 -14.95 9.87
N LEU A 505 7.67 -15.38 10.30
CA LEU A 505 8.78 -15.71 9.41
C LEU A 505 8.40 -16.80 8.40
N CYS A 506 7.73 -17.87 8.83
CA CYS A 506 7.20 -18.89 7.93
C CYS A 506 6.33 -18.29 6.82
N VAL A 507 5.31 -17.49 7.18
CA VAL A 507 4.42 -16.83 6.20
C VAL A 507 5.17 -15.86 5.29
N GLU A 508 6.18 -15.14 5.80
CA GLU A 508 7.04 -14.27 4.99
C GLU A 508 7.77 -15.05 3.88
N THR A 509 8.27 -16.26 4.17
CA THR A 509 8.91 -17.09 3.14
C THR A 509 7.94 -17.44 2.01
N TRP A 510 6.66 -17.63 2.30
CA TRP A 510 5.65 -17.90 1.27
C TRP A 510 5.52 -16.72 0.32
N ALA A 511 5.43 -15.51 0.88
CA ALA A 511 5.28 -14.27 0.12
C ALA A 511 6.51 -13.96 -0.73
N VAL A 512 7.71 -14.20 -0.19
CA VAL A 512 8.96 -13.98 -0.91
C VAL A 512 9.13 -14.98 -2.06
N GLN A 513 8.84 -16.26 -1.83
CA GLN A 513 8.95 -17.28 -2.87
C GLN A 513 7.84 -17.19 -3.92
N ASN A 514 6.69 -16.60 -3.58
CA ASN A 514 5.51 -16.57 -4.43
C ASN A 514 4.95 -15.14 -4.61
N PRO A 515 5.70 -14.22 -5.24
CA PRO A 515 5.29 -12.80 -5.35
C PRO A 515 4.05 -12.58 -6.24
N HIS A 516 3.61 -13.61 -6.98
CA HIS A 516 2.41 -13.59 -7.82
C HIS A 516 1.19 -14.24 -7.17
N TRP A 517 1.36 -14.79 -5.97
CA TRP A 517 0.31 -15.46 -5.24
C TRP A 517 -0.35 -14.52 -4.23
N GLU A 518 -1.65 -14.70 -4.07
CA GLU A 518 -2.41 -14.05 -3.00
C GLU A 518 -2.34 -14.93 -1.75
N ILE A 519 -1.78 -14.41 -0.66
CA ILE A 519 -1.69 -15.14 0.61
C ILE A 519 -2.73 -14.59 1.58
N ARG A 520 -3.65 -15.44 2.02
CA ARG A 520 -4.76 -15.09 2.91
C ARG A 520 -4.66 -15.87 4.22
N LEU A 521 -4.18 -15.20 5.25
CA LEU A 521 -4.24 -15.68 6.62
C LEU A 521 -5.55 -15.20 7.26
N LEU A 522 -6.52 -16.09 7.37
CA LEU A 522 -7.83 -15.81 7.95
C LEU A 522 -7.83 -16.06 9.46
N ASP A 523 -8.80 -15.46 10.14
CA ASP A 523 -9.06 -15.67 11.55
C ASP A 523 -10.54 -15.95 11.82
N LYS A 524 -10.91 -16.00 13.09
CA LYS A 524 -12.27 -16.36 13.50
C LYS A 524 -13.37 -15.40 13.01
N GLU A 525 -13.01 -14.17 12.65
CA GLU A 525 -13.95 -13.15 12.17
C GLU A 525 -13.89 -13.06 10.64
N THR A 526 -12.69 -12.85 10.08
CA THR A 526 -12.45 -12.65 8.64
C THR A 526 -12.76 -13.88 7.78
N VAL A 527 -12.85 -15.08 8.38
CA VAL A 527 -13.32 -16.27 7.66
C VAL A 527 -14.71 -16.07 7.05
N PHE A 528 -15.57 -15.25 7.67
CA PHE A 528 -16.94 -15.01 7.21
C PHE A 528 -17.06 -14.00 6.08
N ASP A 529 -15.95 -13.34 5.71
CA ASP A 529 -15.88 -12.56 4.47
C ASP A 529 -15.85 -13.47 3.23
N PHE A 530 -15.44 -14.73 3.42
CA PHE A 530 -15.25 -15.71 2.35
C PHE A 530 -16.24 -16.88 2.40
N LEU A 531 -16.67 -17.28 3.60
CA LEU A 531 -17.50 -18.46 3.82
C LEU A 531 -18.80 -18.11 4.53
N ASP A 532 -19.92 -18.69 4.07
CA ASP A 532 -21.16 -18.63 4.84
C ASP A 532 -21.06 -19.55 6.07
N ARG A 533 -21.69 -19.15 7.20
CA ARG A 533 -21.74 -19.99 8.42
C ARG A 533 -22.25 -21.42 8.17
N LYS A 534 -23.15 -21.60 7.20
CA LYS A 534 -23.73 -22.91 6.81
C LYS A 534 -22.71 -23.85 6.13
N GLU A 535 -21.59 -23.32 5.65
CA GLU A 535 -20.54 -24.09 5.00
C GLU A 535 -19.59 -24.75 6.01
N LEU A 536 -19.60 -24.28 7.25
CA LEU A 536 -18.83 -24.81 8.36
C LEU A 536 -19.73 -25.71 9.24
N PRO A 537 -19.15 -26.58 10.08
CA PRO A 537 -19.91 -27.32 11.08
C PRO A 537 -20.74 -26.43 11.99
N ARG A 538 -21.91 -26.90 12.43
CA ARG A 538 -22.82 -26.17 13.33
C ARG A 538 -22.13 -25.70 14.62
N LEU A 539 -21.18 -26.49 15.13
CA LEU A 539 -20.45 -26.24 16.37
C LEU A 539 -19.06 -25.63 16.12
N TRP A 540 -18.81 -25.08 14.93
CA TRP A 540 -17.46 -24.63 14.52
C TRP A 540 -16.83 -23.67 15.52
N SER A 541 -17.57 -22.69 16.03
CA SER A 541 -17.08 -21.73 17.02
C SER A 541 -16.62 -22.35 18.35
N GLU A 542 -17.15 -23.52 18.69
CA GLU A 542 -16.87 -24.26 19.93
C GLU A 542 -15.83 -25.36 19.74
N MET A 543 -15.49 -25.69 18.51
CA MET A 543 -14.50 -26.72 18.20
C MET A 543 -13.10 -26.31 18.66
N TYR A 544 -12.29 -27.30 19.03
CA TYR A 544 -10.86 -27.09 19.21
C TYR A 544 -10.21 -26.50 17.94
N VAL A 545 -9.29 -25.55 18.12
CA VAL A 545 -8.76 -24.69 17.04
C VAL A 545 -8.20 -25.47 15.83
N PRO A 546 -7.42 -26.55 15.97
CA PRO A 546 -7.01 -27.38 14.84
C PRO A 546 -8.18 -27.92 14.01
N TRP A 547 -9.29 -28.34 14.65
CA TRP A 547 -10.47 -28.79 13.93
C TRP A 547 -11.24 -27.64 13.28
N GLN A 548 -11.17 -26.43 13.84
CA GLN A 548 -11.68 -25.23 13.17
C GLN A 548 -10.90 -24.99 11.87
N ALA A 549 -9.57 -25.07 11.92
CA ALA A 549 -8.71 -24.93 10.75
C ALA A 549 -9.01 -26.01 9.70
N ASP A 550 -9.23 -27.27 10.13
CA ASP A 550 -9.66 -28.37 9.26
C ASP A 550 -10.96 -28.07 8.50
N ALA A 551 -11.96 -27.54 9.20
CA ALA A 551 -13.23 -27.15 8.59
C ALA A 551 -13.06 -26.03 7.56
N VAL A 552 -12.30 -24.99 7.92
CA VAL A 552 -12.04 -23.82 7.06
C VAL A 552 -11.25 -24.24 5.83
N ARG A 553 -10.23 -25.07 5.98
CA ARG A 553 -9.43 -25.65 4.88
C ARG A 553 -10.30 -26.31 3.84
N LEU A 554 -11.11 -27.28 4.26
CA LEU A 554 -11.99 -28.03 3.35
C LEU A 554 -13.04 -27.12 2.71
N ALA A 555 -13.56 -26.13 3.44
CA ALA A 555 -14.55 -25.20 2.92
C ALA A 555 -13.97 -24.23 1.87
N LEU A 556 -12.79 -23.64 2.12
CA LEU A 556 -12.13 -22.74 1.18
C LEU A 556 -11.70 -23.47 -0.09
N LEU A 557 -11.03 -24.63 0.05
CA LEU A 557 -10.61 -25.41 -1.12
C LEU A 557 -11.81 -25.91 -1.93
N ALA A 558 -12.92 -26.31 -1.29
CA ALA A 558 -14.13 -26.69 -2.01
C ALA A 558 -14.71 -25.52 -2.82
N ARG A 559 -14.79 -24.33 -2.22
CA ARG A 559 -15.48 -23.17 -2.80
C ARG A 559 -14.64 -22.40 -3.82
N TYR A 560 -13.35 -22.26 -3.55
CA TYR A 560 -12.42 -21.40 -4.30
C TYR A 560 -11.29 -22.19 -4.97
N GLY A 561 -10.98 -23.41 -4.51
CA GLY A 561 -9.73 -24.08 -4.90
C GLY A 561 -8.52 -23.35 -4.32
N GLY A 562 -7.38 -23.49 -4.99
CA GLY A 562 -6.11 -22.88 -4.56
C GLY A 562 -5.27 -23.84 -3.72
N LEU A 563 -4.41 -23.27 -2.88
CA LEU A 563 -3.51 -23.99 -1.99
C LEU A 563 -3.90 -23.68 -0.53
N TRP A 564 -3.91 -24.68 0.34
CA TRP A 564 -3.91 -24.51 1.78
C TRP A 564 -2.51 -24.71 2.33
N MET A 565 -2.12 -23.90 3.31
CA MET A 565 -0.90 -24.10 4.09
C MET A 565 -1.06 -23.79 5.58
N ASP A 566 -0.51 -24.64 6.43
CA ASP A 566 -0.37 -24.33 7.85
C ASP A 566 0.78 -23.35 8.11
N ALA A 567 0.57 -22.37 8.99
CA ALA A 567 1.53 -21.31 9.35
C ALA A 567 2.86 -21.77 9.99
N SER A 568 3.07 -23.07 10.21
CA SER A 568 4.32 -23.65 10.72
C SER A 568 5.15 -24.30 9.61
N THR A 569 5.12 -23.72 8.40
CA THR A 569 5.84 -24.23 7.23
C THR A 569 6.79 -23.19 6.63
N ILE A 570 8.03 -23.58 6.35
CA ILE A 570 9.02 -22.72 5.67
C ILE A 570 9.00 -23.08 4.19
N CYS A 571 8.68 -22.12 3.33
CA CYS A 571 8.65 -22.29 1.86
C CYS A 571 10.01 -21.98 1.26
N LEU A 572 10.56 -22.92 0.49
CA LEU A 572 11.90 -22.82 -0.11
C LEU A 572 11.85 -22.69 -1.64
N GLN A 573 10.74 -23.10 -2.26
CA GLN A 573 10.54 -23.04 -3.70
C GLN A 573 9.14 -22.52 -4.06
N PRO A 574 8.97 -21.84 -5.21
CA PRO A 574 7.66 -21.38 -5.69
C PRO A 574 6.65 -22.53 -5.82
N PHE A 575 5.41 -22.33 -5.39
CA PHE A 575 4.35 -23.34 -5.42
C PHE A 575 4.09 -23.87 -6.83
N ASP A 576 4.16 -23.01 -7.83
CA ASP A 576 3.97 -23.37 -9.24
C ASP A 576 5.01 -24.39 -9.72
N ASP A 577 6.22 -24.40 -9.14
CA ASP A 577 7.32 -25.26 -9.60
C ASP A 577 7.17 -26.73 -9.16
N TRP A 578 6.52 -26.99 -8.02
CA TRP A 578 6.51 -28.32 -7.41
C TRP A 578 5.13 -28.90 -7.06
N ILE A 579 4.08 -28.08 -6.92
CA ILE A 579 2.73 -28.56 -6.59
C ILE A 579 1.65 -27.96 -7.48
N TYR A 580 1.54 -26.64 -7.52
CA TYR A 580 0.37 -25.99 -8.08
C TYR A 580 0.42 -25.87 -9.60
N GLY A 581 1.61 -25.82 -10.20
CA GLY A 581 1.73 -25.86 -11.65
C GLY A 581 1.25 -27.18 -12.25
N VAL A 582 1.31 -28.27 -11.46
CA VAL A 582 0.71 -29.56 -11.81
C VAL A 582 -0.81 -29.47 -11.69
N VAL A 583 -1.32 -29.05 -10.52
CA VAL A 583 -2.76 -28.93 -10.23
C VAL A 583 -3.51 -28.00 -11.19
N ALA A 584 -2.87 -26.91 -11.58
CA ALA A 584 -3.42 -25.91 -12.47
C ALA A 584 -3.22 -26.24 -13.96
N SER A 585 -2.54 -27.33 -14.30
CA SER A 585 -2.31 -27.72 -15.70
C SER A 585 -3.55 -28.38 -16.28
N ASP A 586 -3.97 -27.94 -17.47
CA ASP A 586 -5.04 -28.62 -18.23
C ASP A 586 -4.51 -29.82 -19.04
N GLU A 587 -3.18 -30.00 -19.10
CA GLU A 587 -2.53 -31.10 -19.82
C GLU A 587 -2.33 -32.34 -18.94
N ARG A 588 -2.53 -32.20 -17.63
CA ARG A 588 -2.28 -33.22 -16.64
C ARG A 588 -3.58 -33.65 -15.97
N PRO A 589 -3.72 -34.94 -15.63
CA PRO A 589 -4.91 -35.44 -14.94
C PRO A 589 -4.95 -35.00 -13.46
N GLU A 590 -3.83 -34.58 -12.87
CA GLU A 590 -3.80 -34.26 -11.45
C GLU A 590 -4.37 -32.88 -11.14
N ASP A 591 -5.60 -32.83 -10.61
CA ASP A 591 -6.34 -31.61 -10.24
C ASP A 591 -6.46 -31.43 -8.71
N ILE A 592 -5.82 -32.32 -7.94
CA ILE A 592 -5.66 -32.27 -6.49
C ILE A 592 -4.25 -32.74 -6.11
N ALA A 593 -3.67 -32.13 -5.08
CA ALA A 593 -2.37 -32.52 -4.55
C ALA A 593 -2.28 -32.41 -3.03
N ALA A 594 -1.47 -33.26 -2.41
CA ALA A 594 -1.09 -33.13 -1.00
C ALA A 594 0.21 -33.91 -0.73
N PHE A 595 0.69 -33.78 0.50
CA PHE A 595 1.70 -34.70 1.00
C PHE A 595 1.07 -35.99 1.53
N TYR A 596 1.85 -37.07 1.56
CA TYR A 596 1.55 -38.25 2.36
C TYR A 596 2.73 -38.59 3.24
N PHE A 597 2.46 -39.19 4.40
CA PHE A 597 3.50 -39.57 5.34
C PHE A 597 3.55 -41.10 5.48
N SER A 598 4.51 -41.73 4.81
CA SER A 598 4.52 -43.18 4.64
C SER A 598 4.87 -43.91 5.93
N SER A 599 5.67 -43.32 6.81
CA SER A 599 5.86 -43.78 8.21
C SER A 599 4.54 -44.00 8.97
N TRP A 600 3.44 -43.34 8.58
CA TRP A 600 2.14 -43.45 9.27
C TRP A 600 1.06 -44.14 8.42
N GLY A 601 1.40 -44.60 7.21
CA GLY A 601 0.51 -45.36 6.35
C GLY A 601 0.00 -46.66 6.98
N CYS A 602 -1.05 -47.24 6.39
CA CYS A 602 -1.61 -48.53 6.84
C CYS A 602 -0.55 -49.63 6.84
N GLU A 603 0.21 -49.73 5.76
CA GLU A 603 1.48 -50.45 5.73
C GLU A 603 2.62 -49.44 5.88
N MET A 604 3.31 -49.49 7.02
CA MET A 604 4.37 -48.53 7.37
C MET A 604 5.45 -48.49 6.27
N TYR A 605 5.83 -47.28 5.87
CA TYR A 605 6.79 -46.96 4.81
C TYR A 605 6.38 -47.35 3.38
N LYS A 606 5.23 -47.99 3.19
CA LYS A 606 4.78 -48.49 1.87
C LYS A 606 3.45 -47.90 1.41
N SER A 607 2.54 -47.61 2.35
CA SER A 607 1.23 -47.04 2.03
C SER A 607 1.29 -45.51 1.86
N LYS A 608 0.49 -45.01 0.92
CA LYS A 608 0.24 -43.57 0.70
C LYS A 608 -1.10 -43.09 1.27
N GLU A 609 -1.78 -43.94 2.05
CA GLU A 609 -3.15 -43.69 2.51
C GLU A 609 -3.22 -42.69 3.67
N PHE A 610 -2.08 -42.44 4.33
CA PHE A 610 -1.96 -41.34 5.30
C PHE A 610 -1.62 -40.04 4.56
N VAL A 611 -2.67 -39.39 4.05
CA VAL A 611 -2.58 -38.11 3.35
C VAL A 611 -2.61 -36.97 4.37
N GLU A 612 -1.56 -36.15 4.34
CA GLU A 612 -1.39 -35.00 5.21
C GLU A 612 -2.32 -33.85 4.81
N ASN A 613 -2.79 -33.11 5.80
CA ASN A 613 -3.70 -31.99 5.60
C ASN A 613 -3.05 -30.61 5.79
N TRP A 614 -1.77 -30.54 6.18
CA TRP A 614 -1.09 -29.25 6.42
C TRP A 614 -0.68 -28.52 5.14
N VAL A 615 -0.61 -29.22 4.01
CA VAL A 615 -0.56 -28.65 2.65
C VAL A 615 -1.50 -29.44 1.76
N MET A 616 -2.43 -28.75 1.10
CA MET A 616 -3.36 -29.33 0.14
C MET A 616 -3.61 -28.35 -0.99
N ALA A 617 -3.55 -28.79 -2.25
CA ALA A 617 -3.94 -27.99 -3.41
C ALA A 617 -5.10 -28.66 -4.12
N ALA A 618 -6.03 -27.87 -4.66
CA ALA A 618 -7.10 -28.40 -5.50
C ALA A 618 -7.61 -27.33 -6.47
N ARG A 619 -8.13 -27.79 -7.61
CA ARG A 619 -9.01 -26.97 -8.43
C ARG A 619 -10.32 -26.69 -7.69
N ARG A 620 -10.94 -25.56 -8.01
CA ARG A 620 -12.23 -25.12 -7.48
C ARG A 620 -13.29 -26.19 -7.77
N GLY A 621 -14.07 -26.53 -6.75
CA GLY A 621 -15.16 -27.50 -6.91
C GLY A 621 -14.71 -28.96 -7.06
N HIS A 622 -13.45 -29.28 -6.75
CA HIS A 622 -12.93 -30.65 -6.87
C HIS A 622 -13.78 -31.66 -6.07
N PRO A 623 -14.26 -32.76 -6.68
CA PRO A 623 -15.26 -33.66 -6.09
C PRO A 623 -14.79 -34.32 -4.79
N MET A 624 -13.52 -34.71 -4.71
CA MET A 624 -12.96 -35.29 -3.49
C MET A 624 -12.97 -34.29 -2.31
N ILE A 625 -12.65 -33.02 -2.56
CA ILE A 625 -12.65 -32.00 -1.49
C ILE A 625 -14.07 -31.74 -1.00
N ILE A 626 -15.05 -31.67 -1.92
CA ILE A 626 -16.47 -31.51 -1.58
C ILE A 626 -16.96 -32.69 -0.72
N ALA A 627 -16.67 -33.92 -1.14
CA ALA A 627 -17.07 -35.12 -0.39
C ALA A 627 -16.39 -35.20 0.98
N TRP A 628 -15.11 -34.83 1.05
CA TRP A 628 -14.33 -34.81 2.29
C TRP A 628 -14.88 -33.79 3.28
N LYS A 629 -15.18 -32.56 2.80
CA LYS A 629 -15.89 -31.53 3.56
C LYS A 629 -17.24 -32.03 4.07
N ALA A 630 -18.05 -32.66 3.20
CA ALA A 630 -19.38 -33.13 3.57
C ALA A 630 -19.32 -34.18 4.68
N LEU A 631 -18.36 -35.11 4.61
CA LEU A 631 -18.19 -36.15 5.62
C LEU A 631 -17.67 -35.58 6.96
N PHE A 632 -16.68 -34.69 6.91
CA PHE A 632 -16.14 -34.01 8.08
C PHE A 632 -17.23 -33.18 8.79
N ASN A 633 -17.99 -32.37 8.05
CA ASN A 633 -19.11 -31.59 8.58
C ASN A 633 -20.22 -32.50 9.09
N GLY A 634 -20.53 -33.59 8.39
CA GLY A 634 -21.54 -34.56 8.80
C GLY A 634 -21.25 -35.19 10.16
N TYR A 635 -19.99 -35.51 10.44
CA TYR A 635 -19.56 -35.96 11.76
C TYR A 635 -19.78 -34.89 12.82
N TRP A 636 -19.30 -33.66 12.63
CA TRP A 636 -19.44 -32.61 13.65
C TRP A 636 -20.90 -32.16 13.85
N ASN A 637 -21.73 -32.23 12.82
CA ASN A 637 -23.14 -31.90 12.90
C ASN A 637 -23.96 -32.94 13.68
N SER A 638 -23.50 -34.19 13.77
CA SER A 638 -24.13 -35.22 14.61
C SER A 638 -23.78 -35.06 16.10
N LYS A 639 -22.72 -34.32 16.43
CA LYS A 639 -22.19 -34.14 17.78
C LYS A 639 -22.93 -33.04 18.56
N LYS A 640 -22.78 -33.10 19.89
CA LYS A 640 -23.27 -32.10 20.85
C LYS A 640 -22.12 -31.19 21.27
N ARG A 641 -22.44 -30.02 21.83
CA ARG A 641 -21.45 -29.02 22.25
C ARG A 641 -20.37 -29.57 23.20
N ALA A 642 -20.74 -30.46 24.11
CA ALA A 642 -19.77 -31.09 25.04
C ALA A 642 -18.68 -31.90 24.29
N ASP A 643 -19.02 -32.47 23.14
CA ASP A 643 -18.08 -33.26 22.33
C ASP A 643 -17.08 -32.38 21.57
N ALA A 644 -17.43 -31.11 21.30
CA ALA A 644 -16.60 -30.17 20.55
C ALA A 644 -15.43 -29.59 21.38
N MET A 645 -15.50 -29.68 22.71
CA MET A 645 -14.62 -28.99 23.65
C MET A 645 -13.52 -29.86 24.26
N SER A 646 -13.49 -31.17 23.97
CA SER A 646 -12.54 -32.09 24.61
C SER A 646 -11.88 -33.03 23.61
N MET A 647 -10.56 -32.88 23.48
CA MET A 647 -9.70 -33.70 22.63
C MET A 647 -9.58 -35.15 23.11
N PHE A 648 -9.89 -35.42 24.40
CA PHE A 648 -9.52 -36.67 25.08
C PHE A 648 -10.61 -37.30 25.95
N THR A 649 -11.84 -36.76 26.01
CA THR A 649 -12.90 -37.40 26.83
C THR A 649 -13.73 -38.37 26.00
N ASP A 650 -13.71 -39.61 26.48
CA ASP A 650 -14.51 -40.77 26.07
C ASP A 650 -16.02 -40.53 26.31
N PRO A 651 -16.82 -40.38 25.23
CA PRO A 651 -17.71 -41.45 24.77
C PRO A 651 -17.51 -41.68 23.24
N PRO A 652 -18.17 -42.64 22.55
CA PRO A 652 -17.63 -43.24 21.33
C PRO A 652 -17.21 -42.21 20.28
N GLY A 653 -15.91 -42.26 19.99
CA GLY A 653 -15.21 -41.33 19.12
C GLY A 653 -15.52 -41.54 17.64
N VAL A 654 -14.58 -41.17 16.78
CA VAL A 654 -14.57 -41.53 15.36
C VAL A 654 -14.79 -43.04 15.12
N PRO A 655 -14.15 -43.98 15.86
CA PRO A 655 -14.24 -45.41 15.58
C PRO A 655 -15.63 -46.02 15.73
N ASP A 656 -16.40 -45.65 16.75
CA ASP A 656 -17.73 -46.23 16.98
C ASP A 656 -18.86 -45.37 16.40
N HIS A 657 -18.52 -44.24 15.77
CA HIS A 657 -19.50 -43.41 15.09
C HIS A 657 -20.04 -44.13 13.83
N PRO A 658 -21.37 -44.16 13.59
CA PRO A 658 -21.95 -44.89 12.45
C PRO A 658 -21.37 -44.52 11.08
N LEU A 659 -20.91 -43.27 10.90
CA LEU A 659 -20.26 -42.83 9.66
C LEU A 659 -18.97 -43.60 9.33
N PHE A 660 -18.24 -44.10 10.33
CA PHE A 660 -16.95 -44.78 10.14
C PHE A 660 -17.04 -46.30 10.29
N ARG A 661 -18.26 -46.85 10.34
CA ARG A 661 -18.46 -48.30 10.38
C ARG A 661 -17.79 -48.97 9.18
N GLY A 662 -16.97 -49.97 9.46
CA GLY A 662 -16.29 -50.80 8.44
C GLY A 662 -15.07 -50.13 7.79
N VAL A 663 -14.52 -49.07 8.39
CA VAL A 663 -13.26 -48.45 7.94
C VAL A 663 -12.13 -48.89 8.85
N ASP A 664 -11.02 -49.34 8.26
CA ASP A 664 -9.81 -49.63 9.02
C ASP A 664 -9.03 -48.34 9.31
N LEU A 665 -9.01 -47.96 10.58
CA LEU A 665 -8.31 -46.78 11.11
C LEU A 665 -7.18 -47.15 12.06
N GLU A 666 -6.75 -48.43 12.11
CA GLU A 666 -5.79 -48.89 13.13
C GLU A 666 -4.43 -48.19 13.01
N HIS A 667 -4.05 -47.81 11.79
CA HIS A 667 -2.83 -47.06 11.50
C HIS A 667 -2.77 -45.66 12.14
N LEU A 668 -3.91 -45.12 12.61
CA LEU A 668 -3.99 -43.86 13.37
C LEU A 668 -3.75 -44.05 14.89
N ARG A 669 -3.53 -45.29 15.34
CA ARG A 669 -3.02 -45.59 16.69
C ARG A 669 -1.51 -45.78 16.61
N ARG A 670 -0.75 -44.77 17.03
CA ARG A 670 0.72 -44.76 16.90
C ARG A 670 1.35 -44.18 18.16
N PHE A 671 2.57 -44.63 18.46
CA PHE A 671 3.37 -44.17 19.61
C PHE A 671 2.62 -44.22 20.96
N GLY A 672 1.76 -45.23 21.15
CA GLY A 672 0.95 -45.39 22.36
C GLY A 672 -0.22 -44.40 22.49
N GLN A 673 -0.52 -43.63 21.45
CA GLN A 673 -1.61 -42.67 21.40
C GLN A 673 -2.69 -43.12 20.42
N ASP A 674 -3.95 -42.95 20.79
CA ASP A 674 -5.09 -43.13 19.89
C ASP A 674 -5.49 -41.78 19.29
N LEU A 675 -5.05 -41.52 18.06
CA LEU A 675 -5.23 -40.24 17.40
C LEU A 675 -6.48 -40.19 16.52
N ARG A 676 -7.32 -41.23 16.52
CA ARG A 676 -8.49 -41.31 15.62
C ARG A 676 -9.49 -40.17 15.81
N ASN A 677 -9.62 -39.66 17.04
CA ASN A 677 -10.47 -38.50 17.33
C ASN A 677 -9.82 -37.18 16.93
N TYR A 678 -8.50 -37.07 17.08
CA TYR A 678 -7.75 -35.88 16.69
C TYR A 678 -7.64 -35.75 15.18
N LEU A 679 -7.32 -36.85 14.47
CA LEU A 679 -7.08 -36.94 13.03
C LEU A 679 -8.37 -37.25 12.25
N LEU A 680 -9.48 -36.57 12.57
CA LEU A 680 -10.76 -36.78 11.91
C LEU A 680 -10.67 -36.56 10.39
N MET A 681 -9.90 -35.58 9.91
CA MET A 681 -9.70 -35.41 8.46
C MET A 681 -9.09 -36.65 7.81
N HIS A 682 -8.09 -37.28 8.44
CA HIS A 682 -7.44 -38.49 7.91
C HIS A 682 -8.43 -39.67 7.91
N ALA A 683 -9.21 -39.82 8.99
CA ALA A 683 -10.26 -40.84 9.04
C ALA A 683 -11.33 -40.62 7.97
N ALA A 684 -11.73 -39.37 7.74
CA ALA A 684 -12.69 -38.99 6.72
C ALA A 684 -12.17 -39.28 5.30
N PHE A 685 -10.90 -38.99 5.04
CA PHE A 685 -10.24 -39.35 3.79
C PHE A 685 -10.22 -40.87 3.59
N LYS A 686 -9.76 -41.63 4.60
CA LYS A 686 -9.71 -43.09 4.57
C LYS A 686 -11.08 -43.70 4.27
N LYS A 687 -12.13 -43.18 4.90
CA LYS A 687 -13.52 -43.56 4.65
C LYS A 687 -13.94 -43.36 3.19
N LEU A 688 -13.53 -42.25 2.56
CA LEU A 688 -13.83 -42.00 1.15
C LEU A 688 -13.14 -43.02 0.26
N ILE A 689 -11.83 -43.19 0.40
CA ILE A 689 -11.07 -44.09 -0.47
C ILE A 689 -11.37 -45.58 -0.25
N ASP A 690 -11.85 -45.98 0.94
CA ASP A 690 -12.20 -47.37 1.23
C ASP A 690 -13.57 -47.79 0.70
N GLN A 691 -14.52 -46.86 0.63
CA GLN A 691 -15.93 -47.20 0.35
C GLN A 691 -16.42 -46.80 -1.03
N TYR A 692 -15.76 -45.84 -1.66
CA TYR A 692 -16.20 -45.24 -2.90
C TYR A 692 -15.12 -45.44 -3.96
N PRO A 693 -15.33 -46.35 -4.92
CA PRO A 693 -14.36 -46.65 -5.97
C PRO A 693 -13.90 -45.40 -6.75
N GLU A 694 -14.77 -44.42 -6.92
CA GLU A 694 -14.43 -43.15 -7.57
C GLU A 694 -13.36 -42.35 -6.80
N PHE A 695 -13.45 -42.29 -5.47
CA PHE A 695 -12.45 -41.58 -4.65
C PHE A 695 -11.18 -42.41 -4.48
N ARG A 696 -11.28 -43.76 -4.48
CA ARG A 696 -10.10 -44.63 -4.56
C ARG A 696 -9.31 -44.34 -5.84
N ARG A 697 -10.00 -44.25 -6.98
CA ARG A 697 -9.40 -43.95 -8.29
C ARG A 697 -8.75 -42.57 -8.31
N ILE A 698 -9.44 -41.51 -7.86
CA ILE A 698 -8.88 -40.16 -7.75
C ILE A 698 -7.59 -40.18 -6.93
N TRP A 699 -7.58 -40.80 -5.75
CA TRP A 699 -6.38 -40.87 -4.91
C TRP A 699 -5.23 -41.66 -5.54
N GLN A 700 -5.51 -42.72 -6.31
CA GLN A 700 -4.48 -43.57 -6.93
C GLN A 700 -3.91 -42.98 -8.22
N GLU A 701 -4.74 -42.31 -9.01
CA GLU A 701 -4.44 -41.98 -10.41
C GLU A 701 -4.41 -40.47 -10.69
N GLU A 702 -5.15 -39.65 -9.93
CA GLU A 702 -5.37 -38.22 -10.21
C GLU A 702 -4.89 -37.31 -9.07
N MET A 703 -4.39 -37.87 -7.97
CA MET A 703 -3.86 -37.07 -6.86
C MET A 703 -2.34 -37.04 -6.91
N LEU A 704 -1.77 -35.84 -7.05
CA LEU A 704 -0.33 -35.65 -6.88
C LEU A 704 0.01 -35.83 -5.39
N LEU A 705 0.73 -36.91 -5.10
CA LEU A 705 1.14 -37.29 -3.74
C LEU A 705 2.65 -37.19 -3.58
N ILE A 706 3.07 -36.24 -2.74
CA ILE A 706 4.49 -36.01 -2.43
C ILE A 706 4.83 -36.65 -1.09
N ARG A 707 5.91 -37.41 -1.04
CA ARG A 707 6.31 -38.12 0.18
C ARG A 707 6.95 -37.15 1.18
N ALA A 708 6.33 -36.97 2.34
CA ALA A 708 6.80 -36.06 3.38
C ALA A 708 8.07 -36.56 4.08
N ASP A 709 8.23 -37.89 4.20
CA ASP A 709 9.34 -38.55 4.90
C ASP A 709 10.72 -38.07 4.41
N ASP A 710 10.84 -37.85 3.10
CA ASP A 710 12.11 -37.51 2.44
C ASP A 710 12.20 -35.99 2.12
N THR A 711 11.21 -35.20 2.52
CA THR A 711 11.11 -33.78 2.19
C THR A 711 10.72 -32.95 3.42
N ALA A 712 9.43 -32.60 3.56
CA ALA A 712 8.93 -31.69 4.58
C ALA A 712 9.14 -32.18 6.02
N PHE A 713 9.18 -33.50 6.24
CA PHE A 713 9.43 -34.14 7.52
C PHE A 713 10.77 -34.87 7.64
N TRP A 714 11.63 -34.77 6.63
CA TRP A 714 12.95 -35.43 6.66
C TRP A 714 13.72 -35.15 7.95
N HIS A 715 13.73 -33.89 8.40
CA HIS A 715 14.44 -33.48 9.61
C HIS A 715 13.90 -34.14 10.88
N MET A 716 12.61 -34.52 10.92
CA MET A 716 12.01 -35.24 12.05
C MET A 716 12.32 -36.74 12.03
N GLU A 717 12.55 -37.30 10.83
CA GLU A 717 12.89 -38.70 10.60
C GLU A 717 14.39 -39.00 10.73
N GLU A 718 15.23 -37.98 10.90
CA GLU A 718 16.67 -38.17 11.10
C GLU A 718 16.96 -39.13 12.28
N PRO A 719 17.94 -40.03 12.15
CA PRO A 719 18.27 -41.01 13.19
C PRO A 719 18.54 -40.42 14.58
N ASP A 720 19.15 -39.24 14.64
CA ASP A 720 19.51 -38.57 15.90
C ASP A 720 18.36 -37.75 16.50
N ILE A 721 17.29 -37.51 15.73
CA ILE A 721 16.12 -36.74 16.18
C ILE A 721 14.97 -37.69 16.50
N LYS A 722 14.55 -38.53 15.55
CA LYS A 722 13.43 -39.49 15.68
C LYS A 722 12.24 -38.94 16.48
N TRP A 723 11.72 -37.81 16.02
CA TRP A 723 10.58 -37.12 16.62
C TRP A 723 10.78 -36.56 18.05
N ASP A 724 12.00 -36.60 18.60
CA ASP A 724 12.34 -35.94 19.86
C ASP A 724 12.44 -34.42 19.67
N VAL A 725 11.53 -33.70 20.30
CA VAL A 725 11.39 -32.25 20.18
C VAL A 725 12.66 -31.53 20.66
N LYS A 726 13.29 -32.02 21.74
CA LYS A 726 14.47 -31.38 22.32
C LYS A 726 15.69 -31.55 21.43
N ALA A 727 15.88 -32.75 20.86
CA ALA A 727 16.93 -33.04 19.89
C ALA A 727 16.76 -32.20 18.62
N ALA A 728 15.53 -32.14 18.07
CA ALA A 728 15.22 -31.32 16.91
C ALA A 728 15.58 -29.85 17.14
N LEU A 729 15.12 -29.27 18.26
CA LEU A 729 15.38 -27.87 18.59
C LEU A 729 16.86 -27.60 18.85
N GLY A 730 17.56 -28.53 19.52
CA GLY A 730 19.00 -28.44 19.75
C GLY A 730 19.79 -28.36 18.44
N LYS A 731 19.35 -29.10 17.42
CA LYS A 731 19.98 -29.09 16.10
C LYS A 731 19.60 -27.85 15.29
N TRP A 732 18.33 -27.47 15.26
CA TRP A 732 17.86 -26.28 14.53
C TRP A 732 18.48 -24.98 15.07
N ARG A 733 18.61 -24.85 16.39
CA ARG A 733 19.21 -23.67 17.05
C ARG A 733 20.73 -23.78 17.21
N GLY A 734 21.30 -24.95 16.93
CA GLY A 734 22.72 -25.22 17.00
C GLY A 734 23.49 -24.64 15.82
N LYS A 735 24.81 -24.86 15.83
CA LYS A 735 25.69 -24.49 14.72
C LYS A 735 25.23 -25.16 13.42
N LEU A 736 25.33 -24.42 12.32
CA LEU A 736 25.04 -24.91 10.97
C LEU A 736 25.71 -26.26 10.72
N VAL A 737 24.92 -27.21 10.25
CA VAL A 737 25.36 -28.47 9.66
C VAL A 737 25.28 -28.30 8.14
N PRO A 738 26.40 -28.14 7.42
CA PRO A 738 26.38 -27.84 5.98
C PRO A 738 25.61 -28.89 5.15
N GLU A 739 25.66 -30.15 5.57
CA GLU A 739 24.96 -31.26 4.93
C GLU A 739 23.44 -31.11 5.01
N TRP A 740 22.92 -30.54 6.12
CA TRP A 740 21.49 -30.22 6.25
C TRP A 740 21.06 -29.19 5.23
N LEU A 741 21.81 -28.08 5.14
CA LEU A 741 21.47 -27.00 4.22
C LEU A 741 21.53 -27.48 2.77
N ALA A 742 22.57 -28.23 2.39
CA ALA A 742 22.69 -28.81 1.05
C ALA A 742 21.56 -29.80 0.73
N TYR A 743 21.15 -30.61 1.71
CA TYR A 743 20.01 -31.52 1.53
C TYR A 743 18.70 -30.76 1.34
N ILE A 744 18.45 -29.76 2.17
CA ILE A 744 17.26 -28.91 2.13
C ILE A 744 17.17 -28.19 0.78
N GLU A 745 18.26 -27.56 0.32
CA GLU A 745 18.34 -26.90 -0.99
C GLU A 745 18.04 -27.85 -2.15
N GLY A 746 18.54 -29.08 -2.08
CA GLY A 746 18.41 -30.06 -3.16
C GLY A 746 17.08 -30.81 -3.19
N ASN A 747 16.40 -30.98 -2.06
CA ASN A 747 15.29 -31.94 -1.93
C ASN A 747 14.01 -31.37 -1.33
N CYS A 748 14.08 -30.27 -0.58
CA CYS A 748 12.93 -29.78 0.19
C CYS A 748 12.33 -28.52 -0.47
N PRO A 749 11.19 -28.62 -1.18
CA PRO A 749 10.47 -27.42 -1.63
C PRO A 749 9.84 -26.65 -0.45
N ILE A 750 9.62 -27.36 0.66
CA ILE A 750 8.99 -26.86 1.88
C ILE A 750 9.46 -27.68 3.08
N LEU A 751 9.50 -27.07 4.26
CA LEU A 751 9.72 -27.76 5.54
C LEU A 751 8.52 -27.57 6.47
N LYS A 752 8.11 -28.64 7.16
CA LYS A 752 7.03 -28.59 8.15
C LYS A 752 7.57 -28.79 9.55
N PHE A 753 7.18 -27.91 10.47
CA PHE A 753 7.41 -28.06 11.90
C PHE A 753 6.10 -28.52 12.55
N THR A 754 6.15 -29.66 13.23
CA THR A 754 5.00 -30.24 13.94
C THR A 754 4.68 -29.46 15.20
N ARG A 755 3.50 -29.71 15.76
CA ARG A 755 2.92 -28.94 16.86
C ARG A 755 3.93 -28.65 17.97
N ASP A 756 4.59 -29.66 18.53
CA ASP A 756 5.41 -29.49 19.73
C ASP A 756 6.70 -28.72 19.44
N THR A 757 7.32 -28.97 18.27
CA THR A 757 8.49 -28.20 17.82
C THR A 757 8.11 -26.76 17.47
N ALA A 758 7.01 -26.56 16.74
CA ALA A 758 6.53 -25.23 16.35
C ALA A 758 6.11 -24.40 17.56
N VAL A 759 5.38 -24.97 18.52
CA VAL A 759 4.97 -24.27 19.76
C VAL A 759 6.19 -23.84 20.58
N THR A 760 7.25 -24.66 20.61
CA THR A 760 8.48 -24.26 21.30
C THR A 760 9.24 -23.17 20.53
N LEU A 761 9.20 -23.18 19.20
CA LEU A 761 9.77 -22.11 18.37
C LEU A 761 8.94 -20.82 18.40
N ASP A 762 7.64 -20.90 18.69
CA ASP A 762 6.76 -19.73 18.87
C ASP A 762 7.24 -18.84 20.05
N GLU A 763 7.99 -19.39 21.00
CA GLU A 763 8.60 -18.65 22.12
C GLU A 763 9.96 -18.03 21.77
N VAL A 764 10.53 -18.34 20.60
CA VAL A 764 11.85 -17.85 20.17
C VAL A 764 11.68 -16.51 19.46
N PRO A 765 12.34 -15.42 19.93
CA PRO A 765 12.25 -14.12 19.28
C PRO A 765 12.79 -14.15 17.85
N ARG A 766 12.22 -13.31 16.97
CA ARG A 766 12.62 -13.21 15.54
C ARG A 766 14.14 -13.16 15.33
N ALA A 767 14.85 -12.33 16.09
CA ALA A 767 16.30 -12.18 15.95
C ALA A 767 17.07 -13.48 16.21
N GLN A 768 16.58 -14.33 17.11
CA GLN A 768 17.19 -15.63 17.40
C GLN A 768 16.87 -16.66 16.31
N CYS A 769 15.67 -16.62 15.73
CA CYS A 769 15.32 -17.44 14.57
C CYS A 769 16.21 -17.14 13.35
N LEU A 770 16.69 -15.89 13.23
CA LEU A 770 17.53 -15.40 12.13
C LEU A 770 19.03 -15.36 12.47
N THR A 771 19.48 -16.02 13.55
CA THR A 771 20.88 -15.95 13.97
C THR A 771 21.81 -16.58 12.91
N PRO A 772 22.75 -15.81 12.31
CA PRO A 772 23.68 -16.32 11.31
C PRO A 772 24.53 -17.47 11.85
N GLY A 773 24.83 -18.45 11.00
CA GLY A 773 25.61 -19.63 11.37
C GLY A 773 24.85 -20.67 12.19
N THR A 774 23.54 -20.53 12.40
CA THR A 774 22.65 -21.59 12.92
C THR A 774 21.88 -22.27 11.81
N CYS A 775 21.48 -23.53 11.97
CA CYS A 775 20.69 -24.24 10.95
C CYS A 775 19.39 -23.47 10.60
N LEU A 776 18.66 -22.99 11.61
CA LEU A 776 17.41 -22.26 11.42
C LEU A 776 17.65 -20.90 10.73
N GLY A 777 18.68 -20.17 11.15
CA GLY A 777 19.03 -18.87 10.55
C GLY A 777 19.46 -18.98 9.09
N GLU A 778 20.25 -20.00 8.74
CA GLU A 778 20.68 -20.23 7.35
C GLU A 778 19.54 -20.69 6.45
N VAL A 779 18.64 -21.53 6.95
CA VAL A 779 17.44 -21.93 6.19
C VAL A 779 16.50 -20.75 5.96
N PHE A 780 16.29 -19.87 6.94
CA PHE A 780 15.54 -18.63 6.69
C PHE A 780 16.28 -17.67 5.76
N SER A 781 17.61 -17.57 5.86
CA SER A 781 18.45 -16.79 4.94
C SER A 781 18.30 -17.28 3.50
N LEU A 782 18.16 -18.58 3.29
CA LEU A 782 17.85 -19.18 2.00
C LEU A 782 16.40 -18.89 1.57
N ALA A 783 15.43 -19.18 2.42
CA ALA A 783 14.00 -19.09 2.13
C ALA A 783 13.49 -17.65 1.94
N LEU A 784 14.19 -16.65 2.48
CA LEU A 784 13.88 -15.23 2.32
C LEU A 784 14.64 -14.56 1.17
N ARG A 785 15.35 -15.33 0.34
CA ARG A 785 15.91 -14.83 -0.94
C ARG A 785 14.87 -14.98 -2.04
N PRO A 786 14.58 -13.94 -2.83
CA PRO A 786 13.73 -14.07 -4.00
C PRO A 786 14.27 -15.14 -4.96
N PRO A 787 13.41 -15.93 -5.61
CA PRO A 787 13.84 -16.97 -6.54
C PRO A 787 14.65 -16.34 -7.71
N VAL A 788 15.82 -16.92 -8.01
CA VAL A 788 16.71 -16.45 -9.08
C VAL A 788 16.08 -16.74 -10.44
N GLN A 789 15.80 -15.70 -11.23
CA GLN A 789 15.35 -15.87 -12.62
C GLN A 789 16.50 -16.34 -13.51
N GLY A 790 16.47 -17.59 -13.96
CA GLY A 790 17.40 -18.06 -14.99
C GLY A 790 17.92 -19.47 -14.82
N ALA A 791 17.03 -20.46 -14.73
CA ALA A 791 17.32 -21.81 -15.20
C ALA A 791 16.05 -22.35 -15.84
N GLY A 792 15.87 -22.07 -17.13
CA GLY A 792 14.92 -22.85 -17.92
C GLY A 792 15.27 -24.32 -17.78
N SER A 793 14.29 -25.14 -17.40
CA SER A 793 14.17 -26.56 -17.76
C SER A 793 15.51 -27.28 -18.02
N ALA A 794 16.29 -27.51 -16.97
CA ALA A 794 17.43 -28.41 -17.01
C ALA A 794 17.58 -29.18 -15.69
N SER A 795 16.46 -29.66 -15.12
CA SER A 795 16.48 -30.88 -14.31
C SER A 795 15.87 -31.98 -15.17
N GLY A 796 16.75 -32.78 -15.75
CA GLY A 796 16.38 -33.88 -16.61
C GLY A 796 15.45 -34.85 -15.90
N ALA A 797 14.55 -35.42 -16.69
CA ALA A 797 13.99 -36.74 -16.43
C ALA A 797 15.13 -37.70 -16.02
N ARG A 798 15.33 -37.89 -14.72
CA ARG A 798 15.97 -39.09 -14.20
C ARG A 798 14.85 -40.05 -13.91
N SER A 799 14.80 -41.07 -14.75
CA SER A 799 14.01 -42.28 -14.59
C SER A 799 13.96 -42.71 -13.12
N ALA A 800 12.77 -42.66 -12.51
CA ALA A 800 12.46 -43.54 -11.41
C ALA A 800 12.36 -44.96 -11.99
N SER A 801 13.50 -45.64 -12.10
CA SER A 801 13.55 -47.08 -12.29
C SER A 801 13.66 -47.74 -10.93
N ARG A 802 12.58 -48.46 -10.57
CA ARG A 802 12.36 -49.37 -9.43
C ARG A 802 11.96 -48.76 -8.10
#